data_AF-A0A6A3BZR0-F1
#
_entry.id   AF-A0A6A3BZR0-F1
#
_cell.length_a   1.000
_cell.length_b   1.000
_cell.length_c   1.000
_cell.angle_alpha   90.00
_cell.angle_beta   90.00
_cell.angle_gamma   90.00
#
_symmetry.space_group_name_H-M   'P 1'
#
loop_
_entity.id
_entity.type
_entity.pdbx_description
1 polymer ?
#
loop_
_entity_poly.entity_id
_entity_poly.type
_entity_poly.pdbx_seq_one_letter_code
_entity_poly.pdbx_strand_id
1 'polypeptide(L)'
;MGSLESPVSLKRAGVGNEMNPFLSRSRLSRVLLFKKLDYIQWICTVVVFLFFVMFFQMFLPASVMDTSQDSFLDAKDLVFGEFRHLKEMGGLDFGDDVVLEPYGPVHSVWQNIGVPVTILKVDSDEIGVDWLNYDGILVSSLEAKSVVSSFMQEPFKSLPLIWTIHERALTVRSRQYSLTGQVELVNDWKKTFNRATVVVFPNYALPMIYSTFDTGNYYVIPGSPADVWKGESAMYSYKDNNLHTSMGYGPDELVIAIVGSQFMYRGFWLEHALILQALLPLFADFSSDNSFNSLPKIILLSGDSTSNYSMAVEKIALNLRYPSEVVKHVAVDGDVDSVLSVTDLVIYGSFLEEPSFPEILIKAMSHGKPILAPDLSNIRKYIDNRVNGYLFPKENISVLIQIILQMISNGKLSPLALNVASIGRRTVKNMMVRETVEGYALLLKNILKLPSEVAPPRAVIELPSKLKEEWQWDLFLDLRNSTLEDRSSKFLNDLDEQWKHSERKKLGSLNAMNDSFSFEIWEEERKTYSINMKRRREEQELKDRNDQPRGTWEEDVYRNSKKADRARNDLHERDERELERTGQLLCIYEPYYGEGTWPFLHRNSLYRGFGLSSKGRRPKMDDVDGPSRLELLKNPYYRDTLGEYGAFFAIANRIDLLHRNAWIGFQSWRATARKASLSKVAETSLLGSIEKRKYGDALYFWVRMDTDPRNSLQQDFWSFCDAINAGNCKFVFSATFKRMYGVSTGLNSLPPMPQDGGTWSVMQSWALPTKSFLEFVMFSRMFVDALDAQMYDEHHQSGHCYLSFSKDRHCYSRMLELLVNVWAYHSARRMVYVNPETGVMQEYHTFKHRRGKMWVKWFAFNTLKAMDEDLAEEADSDHPKKRWLWPSTGEVVWQGVLDREKTYATDRKRKGSKKARINKRG
;
A
#
# COMPACT_ATOMS: atom_id res chain seq x y z
N MET A 1 -14.37 12.54 -60.47
CA MET A 1 -14.52 11.21 -61.07
C MET A 1 -13.11 10.69 -61.26
N GLY A 2 -12.60 9.90 -60.31
CA GLY A 2 -12.54 8.43 -60.45
C GLY A 2 -11.31 8.09 -61.31
N SER A 3 -10.43 7.16 -61.00
CA SER A 3 -10.41 6.09 -60.01
C SER A 3 -9.13 5.31 -60.32
N LEU A 4 -8.51 4.70 -59.31
CA LEU A 4 -7.74 3.44 -59.42
C LEU A 4 -6.41 3.55 -60.21
N GLU A 5 -5.32 2.84 -59.91
CA GLU A 5 -5.16 1.55 -59.24
C GLU A 5 -3.65 1.38 -58.96
N SER A 6 -3.31 0.78 -57.83
CA SER A 6 -2.00 0.15 -57.60
C SER A 6 -2.09 -1.35 -57.89
N PRO A 7 -0.97 -2.00 -58.26
CA PRO A 7 -0.65 -3.28 -57.59
C PRO A 7 0.84 -3.47 -57.23
N VAL A 8 1.12 -3.73 -55.95
CA VAL A 8 1.68 -4.98 -55.35
C VAL A 8 2.40 -5.95 -56.34
N SER A 9 3.54 -6.63 -56.12
CA SER A 9 4.45 -6.97 -55.01
C SER A 9 5.75 -7.58 -55.57
N LEU A 10 6.88 -7.60 -54.81
CA LEU A 10 7.54 -8.85 -54.38
C LEU A 10 8.67 -8.62 -53.33
N LYS A 11 8.67 -9.51 -52.32
CA LYS A 11 9.65 -9.80 -51.24
C LYS A 11 11.10 -10.01 -51.79
N ARG A 12 12.23 -9.96 -51.06
CA ARG A 12 12.59 -10.26 -49.64
C ARG A 12 14.09 -9.92 -49.40
N ALA A 13 14.42 -9.56 -48.15
CA ALA A 13 15.68 -9.77 -47.38
C ALA A 13 17.04 -9.23 -47.91
N GLY A 14 17.94 -8.66 -47.12
CA GLY A 14 18.00 -8.39 -45.68
C GLY A 14 19.37 -7.85 -45.23
N VAL A 15 19.43 -7.46 -43.95
CA VAL A 15 20.59 -7.40 -43.03
C VAL A 15 21.62 -6.27 -43.19
N GLY A 16 21.88 -5.55 -42.09
CA GLY A 16 23.23 -5.04 -41.78
C GLY A 16 23.33 -3.68 -41.08
N ASN A 17 23.21 -3.70 -39.75
CA ASN A 17 23.81 -2.84 -38.70
C ASN A 17 24.74 -1.65 -39.05
N GLU A 18 24.62 -0.64 -38.18
CA GLU A 18 25.66 0.18 -37.51
C GLU A 18 25.37 1.69 -37.62
N MET A 19 25.00 2.32 -36.49
CA MET A 19 25.35 3.73 -36.29
C MET A 19 25.37 4.12 -34.80
N ASN A 20 26.60 4.31 -34.32
CA ASN A 20 27.07 5.33 -33.37
C ASN A 20 28.58 5.47 -33.69
N PRO A 21 29.29 6.60 -33.44
CA PRO A 21 29.09 7.51 -32.30
C PRO A 21 29.43 9.01 -32.56
N PHE A 22 29.43 9.79 -31.45
CA PHE A 22 30.11 11.07 -31.12
C PHE A 22 29.14 12.20 -30.70
N LEU A 23 28.92 12.44 -29.39
CA LEU A 23 29.74 13.23 -28.43
C LEU A 23 29.99 14.69 -28.85
N SER A 24 29.31 15.63 -28.19
CA SER A 24 29.90 16.93 -27.86
C SER A 24 29.80 17.17 -26.35
N ARG A 25 30.97 17.43 -25.76
CA ARG A 25 31.20 17.73 -24.35
C ARG A 25 30.95 19.22 -24.11
N SER A 26 30.31 19.58 -23.00
CA SER A 26 30.69 20.78 -22.25
C SER A 26 31.15 20.35 -20.85
N ARG A 27 32.31 20.87 -20.44
CA ARG A 27 33.04 20.55 -19.22
C ARG A 27 32.97 21.76 -18.27
N LEU A 28 33.04 21.44 -16.97
CA LEU A 28 33.46 22.28 -15.82
C LEU A 28 32.39 23.15 -15.12
N SER A 29 31.75 22.58 -14.09
CA SER A 29 32.19 22.80 -12.71
C SER A 29 31.86 21.57 -11.86
N ARG A 30 32.89 20.82 -11.45
CA ARG A 30 32.82 19.70 -10.50
C ARG A 30 33.75 20.04 -9.36
N VAL A 31 33.20 20.43 -8.22
CA VAL A 31 33.76 20.09 -6.91
C VAL A 31 32.58 20.08 -5.93
N LEU A 32 32.08 18.88 -5.63
CA LEU A 32 31.53 18.51 -4.32
C LEU A 32 31.47 16.96 -4.32
N LEU A 33 32.31 16.38 -3.47
CA LEU A 33 32.55 14.96 -3.33
C LEU A 33 31.29 14.26 -2.78
N PHE A 34 30.52 13.60 -3.64
CA PHE A 34 29.78 12.40 -3.23
C PHE A 34 30.66 11.19 -3.55
N LYS A 35 31.22 10.58 -2.51
CA LYS A 35 31.85 9.26 -2.63
C LYS A 35 30.78 8.28 -3.13
N LYS A 36 31.11 7.62 -4.25
CA LYS A 36 30.47 6.39 -4.73
C LYS A 36 30.26 5.40 -3.57
N LEU A 37 29.01 5.06 -3.28
CA LEU A 37 28.63 3.85 -2.56
C LEU A 37 27.81 3.03 -3.55
N ASP A 38 28.48 2.17 -4.34
CA ASP A 38 27.90 1.66 -5.60
C ASP A 38 28.16 0.16 -5.85
N TYR A 39 28.31 -0.63 -4.78
CA TYR A 39 28.53 -2.07 -4.90
C TYR A 39 28.05 -2.84 -3.68
N ILE A 40 28.35 -2.31 -2.49
CA ILE A 40 28.02 -2.90 -1.20
C ILE A 40 26.52 -2.74 -0.88
N GLN A 41 25.99 -1.56 -1.16
CA GLN A 41 24.58 -1.19 -0.96
C GLN A 41 23.60 -2.09 -1.73
N TRP A 42 24.05 -2.63 -2.88
CA TRP A 42 23.25 -3.46 -3.77
C TRP A 42 23.30 -4.96 -3.43
N ILE A 43 24.45 -5.46 -2.96
CA ILE A 43 24.56 -6.82 -2.42
C ILE A 43 23.64 -6.95 -1.19
N CYS A 44 23.55 -5.91 -0.35
CA CYS A 44 22.65 -5.90 0.80
C CYS A 44 21.18 -5.81 0.45
N THR A 45 20.79 -5.04 -0.58
CA THR A 45 19.39 -5.02 -1.07
C THR A 45 18.96 -6.39 -1.54
N VAL A 46 19.82 -7.07 -2.28
CA VAL A 46 19.51 -8.35 -2.90
C VAL A 46 19.57 -9.49 -1.88
N VAL A 47 20.55 -9.49 -0.96
CA VAL A 47 20.63 -10.50 0.13
C VAL A 47 19.45 -10.36 1.08
N VAL A 48 19.05 -9.14 1.46
CA VAL A 48 17.88 -8.91 2.33
C VAL A 48 16.57 -9.15 1.58
N PHE A 49 16.48 -8.83 0.30
CA PHE A 49 15.29 -9.10 -0.52
C PHE A 49 15.08 -10.59 -0.80
N LEU A 50 16.16 -11.34 -1.01
CA LEU A 50 16.14 -12.80 -1.16
C LEU A 50 15.92 -13.53 0.14
N PHE A 51 16.41 -12.95 1.22
CA PHE A 51 15.96 -13.30 2.55
C PHE A 51 14.46 -13.05 2.69
N PHE A 52 13.91 -11.88 2.31
CA PHE A 52 12.47 -11.59 2.30
C PHE A 52 11.65 -12.60 1.50
N VAL A 53 12.07 -12.97 0.29
CA VAL A 53 11.38 -13.95 -0.57
C VAL A 53 11.42 -15.35 0.05
N MET A 54 12.59 -15.78 0.54
CA MET A 54 12.76 -17.08 1.18
C MET A 54 12.07 -17.16 2.55
N PHE A 55 11.96 -16.02 3.25
CA PHE A 55 11.38 -15.89 4.59
C PHE A 55 9.85 -15.82 4.55
N PHE A 56 9.29 -15.00 3.66
CA PHE A 56 7.84 -14.89 3.41
C PHE A 56 7.22 -16.21 2.96
N GLN A 57 8.02 -17.02 2.26
CA GLN A 57 7.60 -18.32 1.78
C GLN A 57 7.68 -19.42 2.82
N MET A 58 8.42 -19.26 3.93
CA MET A 58 8.68 -20.32 4.92
C MET A 58 7.87 -20.23 6.23
N PHE A 59 7.54 -19.05 6.77
CA PHE A 59 6.98 -18.97 8.13
C PHE A 59 5.93 -17.87 8.36
N LEU A 60 4.78 -18.32 8.87
CA LEU A 60 3.74 -17.56 9.58
C LEU A 60 3.66 -18.01 11.06
N PRO A 61 3.07 -17.19 11.95
CA PRO A 61 3.55 -17.02 13.32
C PRO A 61 2.94 -18.01 14.31
N ALA A 62 3.78 -18.81 14.98
CA ALA A 62 3.40 -19.66 16.10
C ALA A 62 3.77 -19.07 17.48
N SER A 63 2.76 -18.86 18.34
CA SER A 63 2.86 -18.62 19.79
C SER A 63 2.88 -19.93 20.59
N VAL A 64 3.72 -19.97 21.60
CA VAL A 64 3.56 -20.82 22.80
C VAL A 64 3.87 -19.95 24.02
N MET A 65 3.02 -20.05 25.04
CA MET A 65 3.22 -19.47 26.37
C MET A 65 3.82 -20.52 27.31
N ASP A 66 4.64 -20.00 28.24
CA ASP A 66 5.13 -20.54 29.51
C ASP A 66 5.94 -21.84 29.53
N THR A 67 7.25 -21.72 29.80
CA THR A 67 7.83 -22.17 31.10
C THR A 67 9.29 -21.72 31.29
N SER A 68 9.54 -21.17 32.49
CA SER A 68 10.80 -21.04 33.26
C SER A 68 12.05 -20.37 32.66
N GLN A 69 12.42 -19.27 33.30
CA GLN A 69 13.81 -18.80 33.48
C GLN A 69 14.71 -19.95 33.97
N ASP A 70 15.80 -20.25 33.27
CA ASP A 70 17.17 -19.97 33.72
C ASP A 70 18.21 -20.67 32.82
N SER A 71 19.38 -20.02 32.74
CA SER A 71 20.67 -20.55 32.24
C SER A 71 20.86 -20.74 30.72
N PHE A 72 21.43 -19.72 30.06
CA PHE A 72 22.53 -19.93 29.11
C PHE A 72 23.35 -18.65 28.91
N LEU A 73 24.01 -18.21 29.98
CA LEU A 73 25.17 -17.31 29.89
C LEU A 73 26.41 -18.19 29.76
N ASP A 74 26.82 -18.51 28.54
CA ASP A 74 28.24 -18.60 28.11
C ASP A 74 28.36 -19.28 26.74
N ALA A 75 28.38 -18.47 25.69
CA ALA A 75 29.00 -18.81 24.41
C ALA A 75 29.18 -17.51 23.59
N LYS A 76 29.72 -16.47 24.23
CA LYS A 76 29.68 -15.10 23.69
C LYS A 76 30.89 -14.67 22.86
N ASP A 77 31.87 -15.53 22.56
CA ASP A 77 33.14 -15.01 22.00
C ASP A 77 33.76 -15.75 20.80
N LEU A 78 33.10 -16.77 20.20
CA LEU A 78 33.69 -17.49 19.06
C LEU A 78 32.98 -17.30 17.71
N VAL A 79 31.81 -16.66 17.68
CA VAL A 79 31.03 -16.44 16.44
C VAL A 79 31.12 -15.00 15.93
N PHE A 80 31.65 -14.06 16.72
CA PHE A 80 31.67 -12.62 16.39
C PHE A 80 32.64 -12.19 15.26
N GLY A 81 33.48 -13.10 14.77
CA GLY A 81 34.47 -12.82 13.72
C GLY A 81 33.88 -12.73 12.31
N GLU A 82 33.01 -13.67 11.94
CA GLU A 82 32.49 -13.77 10.55
C GLU A 82 31.28 -12.86 10.29
N PHE A 83 30.53 -12.48 11.32
CA PHE A 83 29.41 -11.53 11.21
C PHE A 83 29.85 -10.06 11.22
N ARG A 84 31.13 -9.77 11.47
CA ARG A 84 31.69 -8.40 11.41
C ARG A 84 31.65 -7.81 10.00
N HIS A 85 31.66 -8.66 8.97
CA HIS A 85 31.57 -8.25 7.57
C HIS A 85 30.17 -7.80 7.14
N LEU A 86 29.10 -8.18 7.86
CA LEU A 86 27.73 -7.72 7.58
C LEU A 86 27.46 -6.32 8.17
N LYS A 87 28.16 -5.97 9.26
CA LYS A 87 28.06 -4.65 9.92
C LYS A 87 28.73 -3.51 9.14
N GLU A 88 29.67 -3.83 8.24
CA GLU A 88 30.36 -2.85 7.39
C GLU A 88 29.60 -2.53 6.09
N MET A 89 28.46 -3.21 5.81
CA MET A 89 27.73 -3.10 4.54
C MET A 89 26.41 -2.32 4.61
N GLY A 90 26.39 -1.21 5.35
CA GLY A 90 25.20 -0.35 5.46
C GLY A 90 24.70 0.20 4.12
N GLY A 91 23.37 0.37 4.00
CA GLY A 91 22.80 1.26 2.98
C GLY A 91 21.37 0.99 2.49
N LEU A 92 20.51 0.33 3.26
CA LEU A 92 19.05 0.54 3.17
C LEU A 92 18.57 0.98 4.54
N ASP A 93 18.12 2.23 4.59
CA ASP A 93 17.29 2.71 5.67
C ASP A 93 15.88 2.20 5.37
N PHE A 94 15.53 1.03 5.92
CA PHE A 94 14.13 0.72 6.18
C PHE A 94 13.74 1.77 7.21
N GLY A 95 13.33 2.96 6.76
CA GLY A 95 13.04 4.07 7.66
C GLY A 95 12.23 3.55 8.84
N ASP A 96 12.58 3.97 10.05
CA ASP A 96 12.09 3.47 11.34
C ASP A 96 10.84 2.57 11.19
N ASP A 97 11.04 1.23 11.14
CA ASP A 97 10.04 0.15 11.38
C ASP A 97 9.75 -0.84 10.19
N VAL A 98 10.28 -2.08 10.22
CA VAL A 98 9.62 -3.25 9.60
C VAL A 98 8.54 -3.75 10.55
N VAL A 99 7.30 -3.53 10.19
CA VAL A 99 6.16 -3.88 11.01
C VAL A 99 5.83 -5.39 10.92
N LEU A 100 5.99 -6.13 12.01
CA LEU A 100 5.52 -7.51 12.17
C LEU A 100 4.35 -7.54 13.18
N GLU A 101 3.28 -8.27 12.86
CA GLU A 101 2.32 -8.68 13.91
C GLU A 101 2.98 -9.69 14.87
N PRO A 102 2.45 -9.86 16.09
CA PRO A 102 3.26 -10.28 17.22
C PRO A 102 3.72 -11.75 17.13
N TYR A 103 5.04 -11.94 17.22
CA TYR A 103 5.75 -13.18 17.54
C TYR A 103 5.72 -14.30 16.49
N GLY A 104 6.26 -14.03 15.30
CA GLY A 104 6.79 -15.09 14.42
C GLY A 104 8.14 -15.64 14.95
N PRO A 105 8.47 -16.92 14.75
CA PRO A 105 9.67 -17.57 15.30
C PRO A 105 10.99 -17.06 14.71
N VAL A 106 10.92 -16.02 13.87
CA VAL A 106 12.02 -15.55 13.02
C VAL A 106 12.31 -14.07 13.20
N HIS A 107 11.67 -13.49 14.21
CA HIS A 107 12.01 -12.19 14.75
C HIS A 107 13.53 -12.09 15.04
N SER A 108 14.12 -13.15 15.58
CA SER A 108 15.56 -13.25 15.85
C SER A 108 16.41 -13.13 14.58
N VAL A 109 15.97 -13.72 13.46
CA VAL A 109 16.74 -13.67 12.22
C VAL A 109 16.67 -12.29 11.58
N TRP A 110 15.52 -11.62 11.64
CA TRP A 110 15.41 -10.21 11.21
C TRP A 110 16.34 -9.29 11.99
N GLN A 111 16.40 -9.45 13.31
CA GLN A 111 17.33 -8.72 14.17
C GLN A 111 18.80 -9.04 13.84
N ASN A 112 19.12 -10.32 13.62
CA ASN A 112 20.48 -10.78 13.29
C ASN A 112 20.99 -10.21 11.96
N ILE A 113 20.10 -9.98 11.00
CA ILE A 113 20.43 -9.38 9.69
C ILE A 113 20.48 -7.84 9.76
N GLY A 114 20.10 -7.25 10.90
CA GLY A 114 20.13 -5.80 11.11
C GLY A 114 18.96 -5.06 10.49
N VAL A 115 17.85 -5.75 10.21
CA VAL A 115 16.61 -5.12 9.74
C VAL A 115 15.83 -4.63 10.97
N PRO A 116 15.45 -3.34 11.05
CA PRO A 116 14.69 -2.82 12.18
C PRO A 116 13.30 -3.46 12.21
N VAL A 117 12.91 -4.09 13.32
CA VAL A 117 11.61 -4.75 13.45
C VAL A 117 10.77 -4.08 14.53
N THR A 118 9.52 -3.79 14.19
CA THR A 118 8.55 -3.14 15.05
C THR A 118 7.32 -3.99 15.13
N ILE A 119 6.87 -4.28 16.36
CA ILE A 119 5.73 -5.16 16.56
C ILE A 119 4.46 -4.31 16.67
N LEU A 120 3.52 -4.50 15.76
CA LEU A 120 2.19 -3.89 15.89
C LEU A 120 1.31 -4.73 16.80
N LYS A 121 0.71 -4.08 17.79
CA LYS A 121 -0.43 -4.63 18.52
C LYS A 121 -1.69 -4.28 17.74
N VAL A 122 -2.30 -5.28 17.13
CA VAL A 122 -3.63 -5.15 16.52
C VAL A 122 -4.67 -5.30 17.62
N ASP A 123 -4.78 -4.28 18.48
CA ASP A 123 -5.99 -4.09 19.25
C ASP A 123 -7.02 -3.40 18.34
N SER A 124 -8.31 -3.72 18.52
CA SER A 124 -9.42 -3.39 17.62
C SER A 124 -9.63 -1.90 17.32
N ASP A 125 -8.90 -1.00 17.97
CA ASP A 125 -8.97 0.44 17.76
C ASP A 125 -7.60 0.98 17.28
N GLU A 126 -7.48 1.03 15.94
CA GLU A 126 -6.63 1.90 15.14
C GLU A 126 -5.10 1.63 15.13
N ILE A 127 -4.64 0.94 14.07
CA ILE A 127 -3.22 0.88 13.69
C ILE A 127 -2.75 2.29 13.30
N GLY A 128 -2.00 2.94 14.21
CA GLY A 128 -1.48 4.30 14.03
C GLY A 128 -0.22 4.39 13.16
N VAL A 129 -0.19 3.77 11.98
CA VAL A 129 0.95 3.82 11.04
C VAL A 129 0.63 4.72 9.86
N ASP A 130 1.47 5.71 9.59
CA ASP A 130 1.43 6.47 8.33
C ASP A 130 2.13 5.66 7.23
N TRP A 131 1.34 4.88 6.50
CA TRP A 131 1.85 4.03 5.42
C TRP A 131 2.48 4.81 4.27
N LEU A 132 2.22 6.12 4.14
CA LEU A 132 2.83 6.93 3.07
C LEU A 132 4.33 7.17 3.26
N ASN A 133 4.89 6.81 4.42
CA ASN A 133 6.34 6.81 4.60
C ASN A 133 7.04 5.67 3.83
N TYR A 134 6.28 4.73 3.28
CA TYR A 134 6.80 3.58 2.54
C TYR A 134 6.44 3.66 1.05
N ASP A 135 7.34 3.17 0.18
CA ASP A 135 7.14 3.15 -1.27
C ASP A 135 6.22 2.00 -1.73
N GLY A 136 5.99 1.01 -0.86
CA GLY A 136 5.12 -0.14 -1.10
C GLY A 136 5.01 -1.04 0.12
N ILE A 137 3.99 -1.87 0.12
CA ILE A 137 3.63 -2.75 1.23
C ILE A 137 3.70 -4.20 0.74
N LEU A 138 4.47 -5.02 1.45
CA LEU A 138 4.56 -6.47 1.24
C LEU A 138 3.87 -7.15 2.41
N VAL A 139 2.85 -7.95 2.11
CA VAL A 139 2.16 -8.75 3.12
C VAL A 139 2.17 -10.23 2.71
N SER A 140 2.30 -11.11 3.70
CA SER A 140 2.16 -12.55 3.53
C SER A 140 0.94 -13.00 4.34
N SER A 141 0.29 -14.08 3.92
CA SER A 141 -0.80 -14.76 4.64
C SER A 141 -2.18 -14.14 4.58
N LEU A 142 -3.16 -15.01 4.80
CA LEU A 142 -4.53 -14.63 5.13
C LEU A 142 -4.64 -13.80 6.41
N GLU A 143 -3.73 -13.98 7.38
CA GLU A 143 -3.73 -13.23 8.65
C GLU A 143 -3.58 -11.72 8.44
N ALA A 144 -2.82 -11.33 7.40
CA ALA A 144 -2.61 -9.92 7.05
C ALA A 144 -3.90 -9.16 6.72
N LYS A 145 -5.04 -9.84 6.53
CA LYS A 145 -6.36 -9.20 6.40
C LYS A 145 -6.62 -8.21 7.53
N SER A 146 -6.16 -8.49 8.75
CA SER A 146 -6.28 -7.60 9.92
C SER A 146 -5.75 -6.20 9.60
N VAL A 147 -4.55 -6.13 9.03
CA VAL A 147 -3.84 -4.89 8.67
C VAL A 147 -4.30 -4.32 7.33
N VAL A 148 -4.76 -5.14 6.38
CA VAL A 148 -5.23 -4.67 5.06
C VAL A 148 -6.33 -3.63 5.18
N SER A 149 -7.20 -3.79 6.19
CA SER A 149 -8.26 -2.82 6.52
C SER A 149 -7.73 -1.38 6.67
N SER A 150 -6.54 -1.20 7.25
CA SER A 150 -5.94 0.12 7.55
C SER A 150 -5.56 0.93 6.31
N PHE A 151 -5.34 0.28 5.17
CA PHE A 151 -4.98 0.94 3.92
C PHE A 151 -5.98 0.69 2.78
N MET A 152 -7.20 0.21 3.08
CA MET A 152 -8.31 0.13 2.12
C MET A 152 -8.78 1.50 1.60
N GLN A 153 -8.49 2.57 2.35
CA GLN A 153 -9.03 3.91 2.17
C GLN A 153 -7.95 4.92 1.79
N GLU A 154 -8.35 6.04 1.19
CA GLU A 154 -7.46 7.16 0.92
C GLU A 154 -6.89 7.72 2.24
N PRO A 155 -5.63 8.16 2.27
CA PRO A 155 -4.67 8.27 1.16
C PRO A 155 -3.85 6.99 0.89
N PHE A 156 -3.93 6.01 1.78
CA PHE A 156 -3.10 4.80 1.72
C PHE A 156 -3.50 3.86 0.59
N LYS A 157 -4.71 3.99 0.03
CA LYS A 157 -5.17 3.25 -1.15
C LYS A 157 -4.23 3.38 -2.36
N SER A 158 -3.52 4.50 -2.46
CA SER A 158 -2.57 4.78 -3.55
C SER A 158 -1.28 3.95 -3.49
N LEU A 159 -0.95 3.38 -2.32
CA LEU A 159 0.26 2.59 -2.11
C LEU A 159 0.15 1.20 -2.74
N PRO A 160 1.20 0.75 -3.46
CA PRO A 160 1.22 -0.58 -4.01
C PRO A 160 1.25 -1.63 -2.89
N LEU A 161 0.33 -2.59 -2.98
CA LEU A 161 0.23 -3.71 -2.04
C LEU A 161 0.50 -5.02 -2.79
N ILE A 162 1.55 -5.72 -2.41
CA ILE A 162 1.87 -7.05 -2.91
C ILE A 162 1.54 -8.05 -1.81
N TRP A 163 0.60 -8.94 -2.08
CA TRP A 163 0.10 -9.91 -1.11
C TRP A 163 0.44 -11.32 -1.53
N THR A 164 1.30 -12.00 -0.77
CA THR A 164 1.68 -13.38 -1.04
C THR A 164 0.81 -14.34 -0.23
N ILE A 165 0.17 -15.30 -0.90
CA ILE A 165 -0.72 -16.29 -0.27
C ILE A 165 -0.21 -17.69 -0.60
N HIS A 166 0.03 -18.47 0.46
CA HIS A 166 0.52 -19.86 0.38
C HIS A 166 -0.56 -20.86 0.79
N GLU A 167 -1.56 -20.40 1.53
CA GLU A 167 -2.47 -21.25 2.28
C GLU A 167 -3.68 -21.66 1.45
N ARG A 168 -4.24 -22.84 1.75
CA ARG A 168 -5.46 -23.35 1.10
C ARG A 168 -6.71 -23.20 1.97
N ALA A 169 -6.54 -22.90 3.26
CA ALA A 169 -7.59 -22.95 4.27
C ALA A 169 -8.84 -22.12 3.90
N LEU A 170 -8.65 -20.89 3.39
CA LEU A 170 -9.77 -20.03 3.01
C LEU A 170 -10.64 -20.66 1.91
N THR A 171 -10.07 -21.42 0.99
CA THR A 171 -10.80 -22.01 -0.15
C THR A 171 -11.71 -23.17 0.28
N VAL A 172 -11.26 -23.96 1.26
CA VAL A 172 -12.07 -25.01 1.88
C VAL A 172 -13.21 -24.37 2.66
N ARG A 173 -12.89 -23.31 3.42
CA ARG A 173 -13.86 -22.56 4.23
C ARG A 173 -14.87 -21.78 3.40
N SER A 174 -14.48 -21.20 2.27
CA SER A 174 -15.36 -20.41 1.39
C SER A 174 -16.47 -21.25 0.75
N ARG A 175 -16.20 -22.53 0.48
CA ARG A 175 -17.24 -23.48 0.05
C ARG A 175 -18.29 -23.66 1.14
N GLN A 176 -17.87 -23.75 2.41
CA GLN A 176 -18.79 -23.80 3.55
C GLN A 176 -19.60 -22.51 3.69
N TYR A 177 -18.98 -21.34 3.53
CA TYR A 177 -19.69 -20.04 3.56
C TYR A 177 -20.77 -19.96 2.47
N SER A 178 -20.47 -20.46 1.27
CA SER A 178 -21.44 -20.48 0.16
C SER A 178 -22.61 -21.44 0.42
N LEU A 179 -22.34 -22.62 0.99
CA LEU A 179 -23.37 -23.60 1.35
C LEU A 179 -24.26 -23.13 2.51
N THR A 180 -23.71 -22.34 3.44
CA THR A 180 -24.42 -21.80 4.61
C THR A 180 -25.10 -20.45 4.35
N GLY A 181 -24.97 -19.89 3.14
CA GLY A 181 -25.60 -18.63 2.74
C GLY A 181 -24.92 -17.36 3.27
N GLN A 182 -23.67 -17.44 3.75
CA GLN A 182 -22.91 -16.31 4.31
C GLN A 182 -22.23 -15.46 3.22
N VAL A 183 -23.04 -14.84 2.36
CA VAL A 183 -22.57 -14.08 1.19
C VAL A 183 -21.76 -12.83 1.59
N GLU A 184 -22.06 -12.22 2.75
CA GLU A 184 -21.36 -11.02 3.23
C GLU A 184 -19.88 -11.27 3.52
N LEU A 185 -19.53 -12.41 4.14
CA LEU A 185 -18.13 -12.79 4.39
C LEU A 185 -17.36 -13.00 3.09
N VAL A 186 -17.98 -13.64 2.10
CA VAL A 186 -17.38 -13.83 0.77
C VAL A 186 -17.12 -12.48 0.09
N ASN A 187 -18.07 -11.55 0.19
CA ASN A 187 -17.92 -10.20 -0.37
C ASN A 187 -16.84 -9.39 0.35
N ASP A 188 -16.71 -9.53 1.66
CA ASP A 188 -15.65 -8.86 2.43
C ASP A 188 -14.25 -9.36 2.06
N TRP A 189 -14.09 -10.68 1.88
CA TRP A 189 -12.86 -11.25 1.32
C TRP A 189 -12.59 -10.76 -0.11
N LYS A 190 -13.59 -10.76 -1.01
CA LYS A 190 -13.44 -10.18 -2.36
C LYS A 190 -12.96 -8.73 -2.32
N LYS A 191 -13.52 -7.92 -1.42
CA LYS A 191 -13.11 -6.52 -1.22
C LYS A 191 -11.64 -6.42 -0.79
N THR A 192 -11.20 -7.30 0.11
CA THR A 192 -9.81 -7.38 0.60
C THR A 192 -8.86 -7.76 -0.55
N PHE A 193 -9.19 -8.80 -1.32
CA PHE A 193 -8.39 -9.23 -2.48
C PHE A 193 -8.30 -8.14 -3.56
N ASN A 194 -9.39 -7.40 -3.81
CA ASN A 194 -9.42 -6.29 -4.76
C ASN A 194 -8.51 -5.11 -4.37
N ARG A 195 -8.16 -4.97 -3.08
CA ARG A 195 -7.25 -3.91 -2.64
C ARG A 195 -5.80 -4.22 -3.00
N ALA A 196 -5.41 -5.49 -3.05
CA ALA A 196 -4.05 -5.85 -3.43
C ALA A 196 -3.77 -5.37 -4.85
N THR A 197 -2.62 -4.71 -5.02
CA THR A 197 -2.14 -4.35 -6.35
C THR A 197 -1.81 -5.61 -7.12
N VAL A 198 -1.17 -6.57 -6.46
CA VAL A 198 -0.96 -7.93 -6.97
C VAL A 198 -1.09 -8.94 -5.83
N VAL A 199 -1.78 -10.05 -6.09
CA VAL A 199 -1.78 -11.25 -5.23
C VAL A 199 -0.85 -12.29 -5.84
N VAL A 200 0.20 -12.67 -5.11
CA VAL A 200 1.23 -13.60 -5.55
C VAL A 200 0.96 -14.99 -5.00
N PHE A 201 0.95 -15.98 -5.89
CA PHE A 201 0.85 -17.39 -5.54
C PHE A 201 2.14 -18.17 -5.87
N PRO A 202 2.57 -19.13 -5.02
CA PRO A 202 3.77 -19.94 -5.22
C PRO A 202 3.63 -21.01 -6.32
N ASN A 203 2.42 -21.24 -6.83
CA ASN A 203 2.16 -22.21 -7.89
C ASN A 203 0.90 -21.83 -8.68
N TYR A 204 0.73 -22.45 -9.85
CA TYR A 204 -0.37 -22.18 -10.76
C TYR A 204 -1.71 -22.80 -10.33
N ALA A 205 -1.72 -23.64 -9.30
CA ALA A 205 -2.95 -24.27 -8.84
C ALA A 205 -3.73 -23.41 -7.86
N LEU A 206 -3.05 -22.75 -6.93
CA LEU A 206 -3.69 -21.83 -5.99
C LEU A 206 -4.57 -20.76 -6.66
N PRO A 207 -4.17 -20.03 -7.72
CA PRO A 207 -5.06 -19.06 -8.36
C PRO A 207 -6.33 -19.70 -8.93
N MET A 208 -6.27 -20.95 -9.40
CA MET A 208 -7.47 -21.68 -9.87
C MET A 208 -8.41 -22.01 -8.70
N ILE A 209 -7.85 -22.43 -7.56
CA ILE A 209 -8.63 -22.76 -6.35
C ILE A 209 -9.21 -21.47 -5.73
N TYR A 210 -8.49 -20.35 -5.80
CA TYR A 210 -8.91 -19.02 -5.35
C TYR A 210 -9.75 -18.24 -6.38
N SER A 211 -10.21 -18.88 -7.46
CA SER A 211 -10.98 -18.23 -8.54
C SER A 211 -12.25 -17.51 -8.06
N THR A 212 -12.83 -17.93 -6.94
CA THR A 212 -13.99 -17.24 -6.32
C THR A 212 -13.69 -15.81 -5.87
N PHE A 213 -12.43 -15.50 -5.61
CA PHE A 213 -11.95 -14.18 -5.15
C PHE A 213 -11.17 -13.42 -6.23
N ASP A 214 -11.10 -13.95 -7.45
CA ASP A 214 -10.29 -13.37 -8.52
C ASP A 214 -10.85 -12.01 -8.95
N THR A 215 -9.97 -11.01 -8.91
CA THR A 215 -10.25 -9.63 -9.32
C THR A 215 -9.40 -9.19 -10.52
N GLY A 216 -8.67 -10.12 -11.14
CA GLY A 216 -7.76 -9.86 -12.25
C GLY A 216 -6.37 -9.39 -11.82
N ASN A 217 -6.01 -9.53 -10.54
CA ASN A 217 -4.75 -9.10 -9.95
C ASN A 217 -3.82 -10.26 -9.52
N TYR A 218 -4.08 -11.48 -9.99
CA TYR A 218 -3.30 -12.66 -9.63
C TYR A 218 -1.99 -12.75 -10.43
N TYR A 219 -0.92 -13.13 -9.74
CA TYR A 219 0.41 -13.34 -10.31
C TYR A 219 1.02 -14.60 -9.72
N VAL A 220 1.72 -15.39 -10.52
CA VAL A 220 2.33 -16.65 -10.06
C VAL A 220 3.83 -16.52 -10.12
N ILE A 221 4.48 -16.76 -8.98
CA ILE A 221 5.93 -16.86 -8.89
C ILE A 221 6.23 -18.27 -8.35
N PRO A 222 6.69 -19.20 -9.20
CA PRO A 222 6.86 -20.59 -8.82
C PRO A 222 8.00 -20.75 -7.81
N GLY A 223 7.79 -21.64 -6.84
CA GLY A 223 8.79 -22.06 -5.87
C GLY A 223 8.50 -21.57 -4.46
N SER A 224 8.84 -22.39 -3.47
CA SER A 224 8.80 -22.03 -2.05
C SER A 224 9.75 -22.93 -1.26
N PRO A 225 10.59 -22.38 -0.36
CA PRO A 225 11.37 -23.18 0.58
C PRO A 225 10.54 -23.79 1.72
N ALA A 226 9.28 -23.38 1.96
CA ALA A 226 8.44 -23.95 3.03
C ALA A 226 8.28 -25.46 2.91
N ASP A 227 7.97 -25.97 1.72
CA ASP A 227 7.65 -27.37 1.54
C ASP A 227 8.88 -28.25 1.77
N VAL A 228 10.06 -27.78 1.35
CA VAL A 228 11.33 -28.47 1.58
C VAL A 228 11.68 -28.46 3.07
N TRP A 229 11.53 -27.30 3.73
CA TRP A 229 11.79 -27.17 5.16
C TRP A 229 10.87 -28.05 6.00
N LYS A 230 9.56 -28.05 5.73
CA LYS A 230 8.58 -28.92 6.40
C LYS A 230 8.92 -30.40 6.22
N GLY A 231 9.28 -30.81 5.01
CA GLY A 231 9.71 -32.19 4.74
C GLY A 231 10.98 -32.57 5.51
N GLU A 232 11.99 -31.71 5.55
CA GLU A 232 13.23 -31.99 6.30
C GLU A 232 13.02 -32.00 7.82
N SER A 233 12.21 -31.09 8.36
CA SER A 233 11.89 -31.03 9.79
C SER A 233 11.06 -32.23 10.25
N ALA A 234 10.06 -32.64 9.47
CA ALA A 234 9.25 -33.84 9.72
C ALA A 234 10.11 -35.11 9.81
N MET A 235 11.17 -35.21 9.02
CA MET A 235 12.10 -36.36 9.06
C MET A 235 12.79 -36.54 10.42
N TYR A 236 13.04 -35.46 11.18
CA TYR A 236 13.63 -35.55 12.52
C TYR A 236 12.59 -35.99 13.55
N SER A 237 11.39 -35.41 13.52
CA SER A 237 10.29 -35.75 14.44
C SER A 237 9.84 -37.21 14.31
N TYR A 238 9.90 -37.77 13.11
CA TYR A 238 9.41 -39.12 12.82
C TYR A 238 10.48 -40.22 12.90
N LYS A 239 11.76 -39.87 13.08
CA LYS A 239 12.80 -40.85 13.41
C LYS A 239 12.69 -41.41 14.83
N ASP A 240 12.09 -40.65 15.75
CA ASP A 240 11.96 -41.04 17.16
C ASP A 240 10.63 -41.74 17.48
N ASN A 241 9.61 -41.60 16.65
CA ASN A 241 8.31 -42.27 16.80
C ASN A 241 8.21 -43.44 15.82
N ASN A 242 8.09 -44.67 16.31
CA ASN A 242 7.89 -45.91 15.52
C ASN A 242 6.58 -45.88 14.67
N LEU A 243 6.50 -45.02 13.66
CA LEU A 243 5.29 -44.73 12.87
C LEU A 243 4.84 -45.87 11.99
N HIS A 244 5.77 -46.72 11.55
CA HIS A 244 5.47 -48.01 10.91
C HIS A 244 4.48 -48.80 11.78
N THR A 245 4.75 -48.89 13.09
CA THR A 245 3.93 -49.66 14.02
C THR A 245 2.60 -48.97 14.34
N SER A 246 2.56 -47.63 14.42
CA SER A 246 1.30 -46.90 14.68
C SER A 246 0.33 -46.91 13.48
N MET A 247 0.84 -47.06 12.25
CA MET A 247 0.02 -47.24 11.05
C MET A 247 -0.28 -48.72 10.72
N GLY A 248 0.20 -49.65 11.55
CA GLY A 248 -0.07 -51.08 11.41
C GLY A 248 0.77 -51.80 10.35
N TYR A 249 1.94 -51.26 9.99
CA TYR A 249 2.90 -51.84 9.04
C TYR A 249 4.08 -52.50 9.77
N GLY A 250 4.56 -53.62 9.22
CA GLY A 250 5.76 -54.30 9.71
C GLY A 250 7.04 -53.47 9.48
N PRO A 251 8.10 -53.65 10.28
CA PRO A 251 9.35 -52.89 10.17
C PRO A 251 10.17 -53.20 8.90
N ASP A 252 9.89 -54.32 8.23
CA ASP A 252 10.55 -54.76 6.99
C ASP A 252 9.58 -54.81 5.78
N GLU A 253 8.36 -54.27 5.90
CA GLU A 253 7.38 -54.24 4.81
C GLU A 253 7.65 -53.08 3.85
N LEU A 254 7.68 -53.37 2.54
CA LEU A 254 7.86 -52.38 1.48
C LEU A 254 6.56 -51.58 1.26
N VAL A 255 6.60 -50.26 1.38
CA VAL A 255 5.43 -49.37 1.20
C VAL A 255 5.58 -48.51 -0.05
N ILE A 256 4.62 -48.59 -0.97
CA ILE A 256 4.59 -47.81 -2.22
C ILE A 256 3.41 -46.83 -2.17
N ALA A 257 3.68 -45.53 -2.30
CA ALA A 257 2.64 -44.52 -2.42
C ALA A 257 2.41 -44.16 -3.89
N ILE A 258 1.16 -44.25 -4.34
CA ILE A 258 0.71 -43.70 -5.62
C ILE A 258 0.05 -42.36 -5.32
N VAL A 259 0.67 -41.29 -5.82
CA VAL A 259 0.22 -39.90 -5.65
C VAL A 259 -0.23 -39.35 -7.00
N GLY A 260 -1.15 -38.39 -7.02
CA GLY A 260 -1.63 -37.80 -8.26
C GLY A 260 -1.70 -36.29 -8.23
N SER A 261 -2.21 -35.75 -9.34
CA SER A 261 -2.60 -34.36 -9.47
C SER A 261 -3.55 -33.97 -8.35
N GLN A 262 -3.41 -32.73 -7.90
CA GLN A 262 -4.39 -32.10 -7.03
C GLN A 262 -5.71 -31.77 -7.76
N PHE A 263 -5.74 -31.86 -9.09
CA PHE A 263 -6.92 -31.65 -9.91
C PHE A 263 -7.58 -32.99 -10.26
N MET A 264 -8.88 -33.09 -10.05
CA MET A 264 -9.67 -34.22 -10.52
C MET A 264 -10.08 -33.99 -11.98
N TYR A 265 -9.75 -34.95 -12.86
CA TYR A 265 -10.13 -34.91 -14.28
C TYR A 265 -10.61 -36.27 -14.79
N ARG A 266 -11.25 -36.26 -15.97
CA ARG A 266 -11.73 -37.47 -16.63
C ARG A 266 -10.55 -38.33 -17.06
N GLY A 267 -10.45 -39.54 -16.51
CA GLY A 267 -9.37 -40.49 -16.81
C GLY A 267 -8.42 -40.74 -15.63
N PHE A 268 -8.43 -39.89 -14.60
CA PHE A 268 -7.56 -40.02 -13.42
C PHE A 268 -7.60 -41.41 -12.75
N TRP A 269 -8.81 -41.98 -12.56
CA TRP A 269 -8.96 -43.32 -11.98
C TRP A 269 -8.44 -44.44 -12.89
N LEU A 270 -8.50 -44.26 -14.21
CA LEU A 270 -7.99 -45.22 -15.19
C LEU A 270 -6.46 -45.23 -15.17
N GLU A 271 -5.84 -44.06 -15.05
CA GLU A 271 -4.39 -43.91 -14.95
C GLU A 271 -3.83 -44.58 -13.69
N HIS A 272 -4.49 -44.39 -12.54
CA HIS A 272 -4.15 -45.13 -11.33
C HIS A 272 -4.36 -46.65 -11.48
N ALA A 273 -5.40 -47.08 -12.19
CA ALA A 273 -5.61 -48.50 -12.48
C ALA A 273 -4.49 -49.09 -13.35
N LEU A 274 -3.98 -48.35 -14.34
CA LEU A 274 -2.84 -48.77 -15.16
C LEU A 274 -1.57 -48.95 -14.33
N ILE A 275 -1.34 -48.07 -13.35
CA ILE A 275 -0.18 -48.16 -12.46
C ILE A 275 -0.32 -49.33 -11.48
N LEU A 276 -1.52 -49.52 -10.92
CA LEU A 276 -1.82 -50.71 -10.13
C LEU A 276 -1.62 -51.99 -10.95
N GLN A 277 -1.99 -52.01 -12.22
CA GLN A 277 -1.73 -53.14 -13.11
C GLN A 277 -0.22 -53.34 -13.33
N ALA A 278 0.56 -52.27 -13.47
CA ALA A 278 2.01 -52.32 -13.63
C ALA A 278 2.76 -52.82 -12.40
N LEU A 279 2.17 -52.69 -11.20
CA LEU A 279 2.75 -53.18 -9.96
C LEU A 279 2.52 -54.69 -9.71
N LEU A 280 1.56 -55.32 -10.39
CA LEU A 280 1.26 -56.75 -10.19
C LEU A 280 2.47 -57.69 -10.32
N PRO A 281 3.37 -57.53 -11.33
CA PRO A 281 4.53 -58.40 -11.47
C PRO A 281 5.45 -58.39 -10.25
N LEU A 282 5.48 -57.30 -9.48
CA LEU A 282 6.28 -57.19 -8.26
C LEU A 282 5.88 -58.25 -7.23
N PHE A 283 4.60 -58.63 -7.16
CA PHE A 283 4.08 -59.58 -6.17
C PHE A 283 4.44 -61.04 -6.48
N ALA A 284 4.84 -61.34 -7.72
CA ALA A 284 5.31 -62.68 -8.09
C ALA A 284 6.61 -63.04 -7.35
N ASP A 285 7.48 -62.06 -7.11
CA ASP A 285 8.78 -62.26 -6.45
C ASP A 285 8.66 -62.55 -4.95
N PHE A 286 7.54 -62.16 -4.31
CA PHE A 286 7.27 -62.37 -2.88
C PHE A 286 6.45 -63.63 -2.58
N SER A 287 5.94 -64.29 -3.62
CA SER A 287 5.06 -65.47 -3.46
C SER A 287 5.83 -66.77 -3.14
N SER A 288 7.17 -66.73 -3.08
CA SER A 288 8.06 -67.88 -2.83
C SER A 288 8.39 -68.10 -1.34
N ASP A 289 8.27 -67.08 -0.49
CA ASP A 289 8.46 -67.19 0.96
C ASP A 289 7.11 -67.25 1.69
N ASN A 290 6.85 -68.35 2.41
CA ASN A 290 5.56 -68.70 3.03
C ASN A 290 5.10 -67.79 4.21
N SER A 291 5.61 -66.56 4.33
CA SER A 291 5.13 -65.59 5.31
C SER A 291 4.26 -64.54 4.63
N PHE A 292 2.94 -64.56 4.88
CA PHE A 292 2.01 -63.51 4.45
C PHE A 292 2.36 -62.09 4.98
N ASN A 293 3.36 -61.97 5.87
CA ASN A 293 3.80 -60.73 6.53
C ASN A 293 4.92 -59.97 5.78
N SER A 294 5.24 -60.31 4.52
CA SER A 294 6.28 -59.65 3.73
C SER A 294 5.79 -59.03 2.42
N LEU A 295 4.47 -59.02 2.17
CA LEU A 295 3.91 -58.48 0.93
C LEU A 295 4.01 -56.93 0.89
N PRO A 296 4.36 -56.34 -0.27
CA PRO A 296 4.34 -54.90 -0.43
C PRO A 296 2.95 -54.30 -0.15
N LYS A 297 2.91 -53.14 0.50
CA LYS A 297 1.70 -52.36 0.75
C LYS A 297 1.62 -51.18 -0.21
N ILE A 298 0.45 -50.94 -0.77
CA ILE A 298 0.21 -49.85 -1.72
C ILE A 298 -0.78 -48.85 -1.11
N ILE A 299 -0.37 -47.59 -1.04
CA ILE A 299 -1.20 -46.48 -0.54
C ILE A 299 -1.52 -45.56 -1.72
N LEU A 300 -2.79 -45.40 -2.05
CA LEU A 300 -3.23 -44.35 -2.98
C LEU A 300 -3.57 -43.09 -2.19
N LEU A 301 -2.87 -41.99 -2.48
CA LEU A 301 -3.12 -40.68 -1.91
C LEU A 301 -3.89 -39.81 -2.91
N SER A 302 -5.09 -39.35 -2.50
CA SER A 302 -5.93 -38.44 -3.29
C SER A 302 -6.46 -37.30 -2.43
N GLY A 303 -6.62 -36.12 -3.05
CA GLY A 303 -6.96 -34.85 -2.40
C GLY A 303 -8.42 -34.67 -1.96
N ASP A 304 -9.29 -35.68 -2.12
CA ASP A 304 -10.72 -35.52 -1.82
C ASP A 304 -11.29 -36.65 -0.95
N SER A 305 -11.53 -36.35 0.33
CA SER A 305 -12.20 -37.23 1.31
C SER A 305 -13.69 -37.41 1.05
N THR A 306 -14.30 -36.56 0.22
CA THR A 306 -15.75 -36.55 -0.04
C THR A 306 -16.18 -37.33 -1.27
N SER A 307 -15.22 -37.86 -2.04
CA SER A 307 -15.49 -38.54 -3.30
C SER A 307 -15.72 -40.05 -3.14
N ASN A 308 -16.58 -40.65 -3.97
CA ASN A 308 -16.73 -42.11 -4.13
C ASN A 308 -15.46 -42.81 -4.67
N TYR A 309 -14.33 -42.10 -4.69
CA TYR A 309 -13.07 -42.57 -5.23
C TYR A 309 -12.47 -43.72 -4.41
N SER A 310 -12.60 -43.70 -3.07
CA SER A 310 -12.21 -44.83 -2.21
C SER A 310 -12.85 -46.14 -2.68
N MET A 311 -14.16 -46.12 -2.96
CA MET A 311 -14.89 -47.29 -3.46
C MET A 311 -14.42 -47.72 -4.86
N ALA A 312 -14.07 -46.76 -5.71
CA ALA A 312 -13.53 -47.05 -7.03
C ALA A 312 -12.17 -47.76 -6.93
N VAL A 313 -11.27 -47.28 -6.06
CA VAL A 313 -9.95 -47.89 -5.81
C VAL A 313 -10.10 -49.31 -5.26
N GLU A 314 -10.96 -49.52 -4.27
CA GLU A 314 -11.24 -50.87 -3.73
C GLU A 314 -11.75 -51.83 -4.81
N LYS A 315 -12.69 -51.37 -5.64
CA LYS A 315 -13.24 -52.17 -6.74
C LYS A 315 -12.21 -52.48 -7.82
N ILE A 316 -11.33 -51.53 -8.14
CA ILE A 316 -10.21 -51.74 -9.06
C ILE A 316 -9.24 -52.78 -8.50
N ALA A 317 -8.86 -52.66 -7.22
CA ALA A 317 -7.96 -53.61 -6.57
C ALA A 317 -8.53 -55.04 -6.56
N LEU A 318 -9.82 -55.19 -6.24
CA LEU A 318 -10.53 -56.48 -6.29
C LEU A 318 -10.55 -57.06 -7.72
N ASN A 319 -10.85 -56.23 -8.73
CA ASN A 319 -10.88 -56.66 -10.13
C ASN A 319 -9.48 -57.09 -10.64
N LEU A 320 -8.43 -56.42 -10.17
CA LEU A 320 -7.03 -56.75 -10.48
C LEU A 320 -6.50 -57.92 -9.63
N ARG A 321 -7.33 -58.52 -8.76
CA ARG A 321 -7.01 -59.68 -7.89
C ARG A 321 -5.93 -59.40 -6.85
N TYR A 322 -5.85 -58.17 -6.36
CA TYR A 322 -5.03 -57.87 -5.19
C TYR A 322 -5.60 -58.56 -3.92
N PRO A 323 -4.75 -59.10 -3.03
CA PRO A 323 -5.18 -59.57 -1.73
C PRO A 323 -5.83 -58.46 -0.90
N SER A 324 -6.75 -58.84 0.00
CA SER A 324 -7.38 -57.88 0.91
C SER A 324 -6.32 -57.18 1.75
N GLU A 325 -6.52 -55.88 2.02
CA GLU A 325 -5.61 -55.02 2.81
C GLU A 325 -4.24 -54.68 2.21
N VAL A 326 -3.96 -55.05 0.95
CA VAL A 326 -2.72 -54.65 0.24
C VAL A 326 -2.82 -53.24 -0.33
N VAL A 327 -3.94 -52.90 -0.97
CA VAL A 327 -4.19 -51.57 -1.55
C VAL A 327 -5.13 -50.81 -0.62
N LYS A 328 -4.69 -49.66 -0.11
CA LYS A 328 -5.51 -48.76 0.71
C LYS A 328 -5.57 -47.38 0.08
N HIS A 329 -6.75 -46.78 0.07
CA HIS A 329 -6.91 -45.38 -0.27
C HIS A 329 -6.87 -44.54 1.01
N VAL A 330 -6.04 -43.49 1.03
CA VAL A 330 -5.95 -42.52 2.12
C VAL A 330 -6.33 -41.16 1.55
N ALA A 331 -7.43 -40.62 2.05
CA ALA A 331 -7.84 -39.26 1.70
C ALA A 331 -6.96 -38.25 2.42
N VAL A 332 -6.46 -37.28 1.67
CA VAL A 332 -5.56 -36.24 2.17
C VAL A 332 -6.37 -35.14 2.85
N ASP A 333 -6.62 -35.27 4.15
CA ASP A 333 -7.21 -34.20 4.99
C ASP A 333 -6.23 -33.70 6.08
N GLY A 334 -4.93 -33.65 5.75
CA GLY A 334 -3.94 -32.88 6.51
C GLY A 334 -2.58 -33.53 6.69
N ASP A 335 -2.47 -34.86 6.75
CA ASP A 335 -1.23 -35.53 7.16
C ASP A 335 -0.55 -36.31 6.02
N VAL A 336 -0.18 -35.57 4.96
CA VAL A 336 0.61 -36.13 3.84
C VAL A 336 2.01 -36.52 4.29
N ASP A 337 2.60 -35.73 5.19
CA ASP A 337 3.98 -35.89 5.62
C ASP A 337 4.19 -37.16 6.46
N SER A 338 3.21 -37.60 7.27
CA SER A 338 3.32 -38.90 7.95
C SER A 338 3.27 -40.06 6.97
N VAL A 339 2.40 -40.03 5.96
CA VAL A 339 2.32 -41.10 4.96
C VAL A 339 3.61 -41.14 4.12
N LEU A 340 4.11 -39.98 3.70
CA LEU A 340 5.38 -39.92 2.98
C LEU A 340 6.55 -40.42 3.85
N SER A 341 6.54 -40.17 5.16
CA SER A 341 7.60 -40.62 6.06
C SER A 341 7.77 -42.14 6.09
N VAL A 342 6.66 -42.90 6.07
CA VAL A 342 6.65 -44.38 6.08
C VAL A 342 6.74 -45.02 4.69
N THR A 343 6.67 -44.22 3.62
CA THR A 343 6.70 -44.72 2.24
C THR A 343 8.13 -44.99 1.78
N ASP A 344 8.38 -46.08 1.05
CA ASP A 344 9.67 -46.38 0.43
C ASP A 344 9.79 -45.83 -1.00
N LEU A 345 8.71 -45.91 -1.80
CA LEU A 345 8.69 -45.47 -3.20
C LEU A 345 7.45 -44.62 -3.49
N VAL A 346 7.64 -43.48 -4.16
CA VAL A 346 6.54 -42.60 -4.58
C VAL A 346 6.38 -42.62 -6.09
N ILE A 347 5.21 -43.03 -6.57
CA ILE A 347 4.85 -43.07 -7.99
C ILE A 347 3.84 -41.96 -8.30
N TYR A 348 4.17 -41.05 -9.22
CA TYR A 348 3.23 -40.05 -9.72
C TYR A 348 2.32 -40.67 -10.77
N GLY A 349 1.02 -40.72 -10.48
CA GLY A 349 0.03 -41.44 -11.26
C GLY A 349 -0.87 -40.63 -12.17
N SER A 350 -0.49 -39.38 -12.44
CA SER A 350 -1.29 -38.49 -13.28
C SER A 350 -0.58 -38.13 -14.56
N PHE A 351 -1.26 -38.36 -15.68
CA PHE A 351 -0.72 -38.11 -17.02
C PHE A 351 -1.14 -36.74 -17.59
N LEU A 352 -1.87 -35.94 -16.79
CA LEU A 352 -2.23 -34.57 -17.12
C LEU A 352 -1.00 -33.65 -17.12
N GLU A 353 -0.82 -32.91 -18.21
CA GLU A 353 0.22 -31.89 -18.31
C GLU A 353 -0.20 -30.66 -17.50
N GLU A 354 0.52 -30.38 -16.41
CA GLU A 354 0.26 -29.27 -15.51
C GLU A 354 1.23 -28.10 -15.74
N PRO A 355 0.81 -26.85 -15.50
CA PRO A 355 1.69 -25.68 -15.65
C PRO A 355 2.78 -25.59 -14.57
N SER A 356 2.61 -26.25 -13.43
CA SER A 356 3.56 -26.27 -12.32
C SER A 356 4.11 -27.67 -12.08
N PHE A 357 5.29 -27.75 -11.48
CA PHE A 357 5.80 -29.00 -10.92
C PHE A 357 4.92 -29.45 -9.74
N PRO A 358 4.54 -30.74 -9.64
CA PRO A 358 3.65 -31.20 -8.57
C PRO A 358 4.24 -31.01 -7.16
N GLU A 359 3.50 -30.34 -6.28
CA GLU A 359 3.92 -30.05 -4.89
C GLU A 359 4.18 -31.35 -4.09
N ILE A 360 3.41 -32.40 -4.35
CA ILE A 360 3.58 -33.70 -3.68
C ILE A 360 4.93 -34.35 -3.99
N LEU A 361 5.50 -34.10 -5.18
CA LEU A 361 6.83 -34.59 -5.55
C LEU A 361 7.93 -33.79 -4.85
N ILE A 362 7.75 -32.49 -4.64
CA ILE A 362 8.67 -31.67 -3.83
C ILE A 362 8.75 -32.25 -2.41
N LYS A 363 7.60 -32.56 -1.80
CA LYS A 363 7.54 -33.18 -0.47
C LYS A 363 8.24 -34.54 -0.47
N ALA A 364 7.88 -35.44 -1.39
CA ALA A 364 8.49 -36.78 -1.48
C ALA A 364 10.03 -36.73 -1.61
N MET A 365 10.55 -35.87 -2.50
CA MET A 365 11.99 -35.68 -2.67
C MET A 365 12.66 -35.09 -1.41
N SER A 366 11.97 -34.20 -0.70
CA SER A 366 12.48 -33.57 0.54
C SER A 366 12.60 -34.60 1.67
N HIS A 367 11.68 -35.56 1.74
CA HIS A 367 11.75 -36.75 2.61
C HIS A 367 12.82 -37.76 2.15
N GLY A 368 13.52 -37.51 1.04
CA GLY A 368 14.52 -38.40 0.47
C GLY A 368 13.95 -39.68 -0.13
N LYS A 369 12.69 -39.66 -0.58
CA LYS A 369 12.04 -40.80 -1.21
C LYS A 369 12.33 -40.82 -2.71
N PRO A 370 12.67 -41.98 -3.30
CA PRO A 370 12.77 -42.11 -4.75
C PRO A 370 11.41 -41.81 -5.39
N ILE A 371 11.42 -40.98 -6.43
CA ILE A 371 10.23 -40.63 -7.20
C ILE A 371 10.27 -41.28 -8.58
N LEU A 372 9.11 -41.75 -9.04
CA LEU A 372 8.88 -42.32 -10.36
C LEU A 372 7.70 -41.61 -11.00
N ALA A 373 7.94 -40.85 -12.07
CA ALA A 373 6.95 -39.97 -12.67
C ALA A 373 6.83 -40.17 -14.18
N PRO A 374 5.66 -39.87 -14.78
CA PRO A 374 5.51 -39.86 -16.22
C PRO A 374 6.36 -38.75 -16.83
N ASP A 375 6.82 -38.99 -18.05
CA ASP A 375 7.66 -38.06 -18.82
C ASP A 375 6.82 -36.90 -19.39
N LEU A 376 6.41 -36.00 -18.49
CA LEU A 376 5.68 -34.76 -18.76
C LEU A 376 6.66 -33.58 -18.88
N SER A 377 6.33 -32.58 -19.67
CA SER A 377 7.22 -31.45 -19.95
C SER A 377 7.54 -30.62 -18.69
N ASN A 378 6.55 -30.41 -17.82
CA ASN A 378 6.71 -29.70 -16.55
C ASN A 378 7.58 -30.47 -15.53
N ILE A 379 7.55 -31.80 -15.55
CA ILE A 379 8.37 -32.68 -14.70
C ILE A 379 9.78 -32.77 -15.27
N ARG A 380 9.93 -33.02 -16.58
CA ARG A 380 11.22 -33.11 -17.29
C ARG A 380 12.03 -31.81 -17.17
N LYS A 381 11.39 -30.65 -16.99
CA LYS A 381 12.08 -29.38 -16.75
C LYS A 381 13.02 -29.45 -15.52
N TYR A 382 12.67 -30.23 -14.50
CA TYR A 382 13.40 -30.28 -13.23
C TYR A 382 13.96 -31.67 -12.89
N ILE A 383 13.44 -32.73 -13.51
CA ILE A 383 13.83 -34.11 -13.27
C ILE A 383 14.64 -34.66 -14.45
N ASP A 384 15.87 -35.02 -14.14
CA ASP A 384 16.79 -35.74 -15.03
C ASP A 384 16.65 -37.25 -14.75
N ASN A 385 16.17 -37.98 -15.76
CA ASN A 385 15.88 -39.41 -15.65
C ASN A 385 17.11 -40.20 -15.17
N ARG A 386 16.93 -41.01 -14.11
CA ARG A 386 17.95 -41.83 -13.44
C ARG A 386 19.07 -41.03 -12.75
N VAL A 387 18.92 -39.72 -12.59
CA VAL A 387 19.87 -38.86 -11.87
C VAL A 387 19.27 -38.39 -10.55
N ASN A 388 18.15 -37.67 -10.61
CA ASN A 388 17.46 -37.10 -9.44
C ASN A 388 16.01 -37.63 -9.28
N GLY A 389 15.55 -38.43 -10.23
CA GLY A 389 14.26 -39.13 -10.23
C GLY A 389 14.17 -40.08 -11.43
N TYR A 390 13.13 -40.91 -11.50
CA TYR A 390 12.89 -41.80 -12.63
C TYR A 390 11.72 -41.31 -13.47
N LEU A 391 11.89 -41.32 -14.79
CA LEU A 391 10.86 -40.96 -15.76
C LEU A 391 10.44 -42.16 -16.61
N PHE A 392 9.14 -42.31 -16.86
CA PHE A 392 8.58 -43.31 -17.77
C PHE A 392 7.68 -42.67 -18.85
N PRO A 393 7.69 -43.17 -20.10
CA PRO A 393 6.76 -42.70 -21.12
C PRO A 393 5.32 -43.07 -20.76
N LYS A 394 4.42 -42.08 -20.72
CA LYS A 394 3.00 -42.31 -20.36
C LYS A 394 2.28 -43.24 -21.34
N GLU A 395 2.76 -43.34 -22.59
CA GLU A 395 2.22 -44.21 -23.63
C GLU A 395 2.70 -45.67 -23.50
N ASN A 396 3.74 -45.95 -22.72
CA ASN A 396 4.34 -47.28 -22.63
C ASN A 396 4.59 -47.73 -21.18
N ILE A 397 3.56 -48.34 -20.60
CA ILE A 397 3.57 -48.92 -19.25
C ILE A 397 4.58 -50.08 -19.10
N SER A 398 5.01 -50.72 -20.19
CA SER A 398 6.03 -51.79 -20.12
C SER A 398 7.37 -51.27 -19.58
N VAL A 399 7.70 -50.01 -19.88
CA VAL A 399 8.90 -49.34 -19.36
C VAL A 399 8.78 -49.07 -17.87
N LEU A 400 7.58 -48.71 -17.40
CA LEU A 400 7.28 -48.54 -15.97
C LEU A 400 7.57 -49.83 -15.19
N ILE A 401 7.10 -50.98 -15.70
CA ILE A 401 7.35 -52.30 -15.10
C ILE A 401 8.84 -52.59 -15.00
N GLN A 402 9.58 -52.36 -16.09
CA GLN A 402 11.04 -52.58 -16.12
C GLN A 402 11.78 -51.71 -15.08
N ILE A 403 11.38 -50.44 -14.94
CA ILE A 403 11.97 -49.54 -13.95
C ILE A 403 11.67 -50.01 -12.53
N ILE A 404 10.42 -50.42 -12.24
CA ILE A 404 10.02 -50.92 -10.92
C ILE A 404 10.82 -52.16 -10.53
N LEU A 405 10.94 -53.14 -11.42
CA LEU A 405 11.72 -54.37 -11.19
C LEU A 405 13.23 -54.10 -11.06
N GLN A 406 13.73 -53.03 -11.68
CA GLN A 406 15.12 -52.58 -11.48
C GLN A 406 15.30 -51.88 -10.13
N MET A 407 14.29 -51.12 -9.69
CA MET A 407 14.34 -50.33 -8.46
C MET A 407 14.15 -51.18 -7.21
N ILE A 408 13.35 -52.26 -7.29
CA ILE A 408 13.04 -53.13 -6.16
C ILE A 408 13.59 -54.53 -6.46
N SER A 409 14.46 -55.03 -5.57
CA SER A 409 15.07 -56.36 -5.70
C SER A 409 15.06 -57.05 -4.34
N ASN A 410 14.60 -58.31 -4.29
CA ASN A 410 14.46 -59.09 -3.04
C ASN A 410 13.67 -58.35 -1.95
N GLY A 411 12.61 -57.65 -2.36
CA GLY A 411 11.74 -56.89 -1.49
C GLY A 411 12.32 -55.63 -0.84
N LYS A 412 13.51 -55.18 -1.29
CA LYS A 412 14.13 -53.93 -0.82
C LYS A 412 14.49 -53.02 -1.99
N LEU A 413 14.59 -51.72 -1.72
CA LEU A 413 15.07 -50.75 -2.70
C LEU A 413 16.54 -51.02 -3.07
N SER A 414 16.84 -50.97 -4.35
CA SER A 414 18.19 -51.10 -4.87
C SER A 414 19.10 -49.95 -4.40
N PRO A 415 20.42 -50.18 -4.25
CA PRO A 415 21.36 -49.11 -3.91
C PRO A 415 21.36 -47.95 -4.91
N LEU A 416 21.07 -48.24 -6.19
CA LEU A 416 20.95 -47.23 -7.24
C LEU A 416 19.74 -46.31 -6.99
N ALA A 417 18.58 -46.88 -6.64
CA ALA A 417 17.38 -46.10 -6.34
C ALA A 417 17.59 -45.19 -5.11
N LEU A 418 18.27 -45.69 -4.08
CA LEU A 418 18.63 -44.91 -2.89
C LEU A 418 19.60 -43.76 -3.22
N ASN A 419 20.58 -44.00 -4.11
CA ASN A 419 21.50 -42.95 -4.56
C ASN A 419 20.77 -41.86 -5.36
N VAL A 420 19.89 -42.24 -6.29
CA VAL A 420 19.05 -41.31 -7.05
C VAL A 420 18.17 -40.48 -6.11
N ALA A 421 17.56 -41.11 -5.10
CA ALA A 421 16.77 -40.41 -4.09
C ALA A 421 17.60 -39.41 -3.28
N SER A 422 18.84 -39.78 -2.90
CA SER A 422 19.76 -38.86 -2.21
C SER A 422 20.16 -37.66 -3.06
N ILE A 423 20.33 -37.83 -4.37
CA ILE A 423 20.60 -36.74 -5.30
C ILE A 423 19.34 -35.86 -5.44
N GLY A 424 18.18 -36.48 -5.64
CA GLY A 424 16.88 -35.80 -5.69
C GLY A 424 16.63 -34.91 -4.47
N ARG A 425 16.93 -35.40 -3.28
CA ARG A 425 16.85 -34.62 -2.04
C ARG A 425 17.74 -33.38 -2.04
N ARG A 426 18.93 -33.43 -2.64
CA ARG A 426 19.79 -32.24 -2.76
C ARG A 426 19.27 -31.28 -3.83
N THR A 427 18.79 -31.81 -4.96
CA THR A 427 18.27 -31.00 -6.06
C THR A 427 17.03 -30.21 -5.66
N VAL A 428 16.07 -30.85 -4.97
CA VAL A 428 14.80 -30.21 -4.61
C VAL A 428 14.98 -28.97 -3.74
N LYS A 429 16.07 -28.90 -2.96
CA LYS A 429 16.36 -27.73 -2.11
C LYS A 429 16.35 -26.44 -2.90
N ASN A 430 16.97 -26.42 -4.08
CA ASN A 430 17.24 -25.17 -4.80
C ASN A 430 16.63 -25.12 -6.22
N MET A 431 15.79 -26.08 -6.59
CA MET A 431 15.35 -26.29 -7.98
C MET A 431 14.54 -25.14 -8.62
N MET A 432 13.94 -24.24 -7.83
CA MET A 432 13.14 -23.10 -8.33
C MET A 432 13.66 -21.74 -7.86
N VAL A 433 14.85 -21.67 -7.24
CA VAL A 433 15.40 -20.42 -6.68
C VAL A 433 15.40 -19.34 -7.76
N ARG A 434 15.99 -19.63 -8.92
CA ARG A 434 16.13 -18.68 -10.01
C ARG A 434 14.79 -18.08 -10.44
N GLU A 435 13.78 -18.90 -10.73
CA GLU A 435 12.46 -18.44 -11.13
C GLU A 435 11.80 -17.59 -10.04
N THR A 436 11.95 -17.97 -8.78
CA THR A 436 11.40 -17.20 -7.67
C THR A 436 12.08 -15.83 -7.56
N VAL A 437 13.42 -15.80 -7.56
CA VAL A 437 14.24 -14.60 -7.43
C VAL A 437 13.98 -13.62 -8.57
N GLU A 438 14.06 -14.09 -9.81
CA GLU A 438 13.85 -13.25 -10.98
C GLU A 438 12.40 -12.77 -11.07
N GLY A 439 11.44 -13.62 -10.69
CA GLY A 439 10.01 -13.29 -10.64
C GLY A 439 9.71 -12.14 -9.68
N TYR A 440 10.16 -12.22 -8.42
CA TYR A 440 9.93 -11.16 -7.44
C TYR A 440 10.69 -9.88 -7.78
N ALA A 441 11.92 -9.99 -8.27
CA ALA A 441 12.70 -8.82 -8.71
C ALA A 441 12.00 -8.05 -9.84
N LEU A 442 11.45 -8.78 -10.82
CA LEU A 442 10.69 -8.19 -11.92
C LEU A 442 9.38 -7.57 -11.41
N LEU A 443 8.69 -8.26 -10.50
CA LEU A 443 7.44 -7.79 -9.90
C LEU A 443 7.64 -6.45 -9.17
N LEU A 444 8.63 -6.38 -8.27
CA LEU A 444 8.95 -5.15 -7.54
C LEU A 444 9.32 -4.01 -8.48
N LYS A 445 10.17 -4.28 -9.48
CA LYS A 445 10.60 -3.28 -10.46
C LYS A 445 9.41 -2.65 -11.20
N ASN A 446 8.36 -3.44 -11.47
CA ASN A 446 7.20 -2.99 -12.22
C ASN A 446 6.14 -2.32 -11.34
N ILE A 447 6.06 -2.68 -10.05
CA ILE A 447 5.01 -2.22 -9.14
C ILE A 447 5.45 -1.02 -8.30
N LEU A 448 6.66 -1.05 -7.77
CA LEU A 448 7.14 0.00 -6.88
C LEU A 448 7.40 1.27 -7.67
N LYS A 449 6.74 2.35 -7.24
CA LYS A 449 6.96 3.69 -7.79
C LYS A 449 8.03 4.36 -6.96
N LEU A 450 9.27 4.02 -7.25
CA LEU A 450 10.38 4.61 -6.52
C LEU A 450 10.41 6.12 -6.73
N PRO A 451 10.64 6.89 -5.65
CA PRO A 451 10.92 8.29 -5.75
C PRO A 451 12.08 8.49 -6.68
N SER A 452 12.01 9.65 -7.25
CA SER A 452 12.74 10.05 -8.42
C SER A 452 14.20 10.41 -8.08
N GLU A 453 14.42 10.65 -6.80
CA GLU A 453 15.66 10.85 -6.06
C GLU A 453 16.43 9.53 -5.85
N VAL A 454 15.77 8.38 -6.03
CA VAL A 454 16.35 7.03 -5.85
C VAL A 454 16.86 6.54 -7.19
N ALA A 455 18.10 6.02 -7.20
CA ALA A 455 18.67 5.43 -8.41
C ALA A 455 17.79 4.27 -8.92
N PRO A 456 17.51 4.19 -10.23
CA PRO A 456 16.69 3.12 -10.78
C PRO A 456 17.36 1.76 -10.52
N PRO A 457 16.59 0.71 -10.22
CA PRO A 457 17.14 -0.61 -9.96
C PRO A 457 17.85 -1.15 -11.20
N ARG A 458 19.02 -1.78 -10.98
CA ARG A 458 19.83 -2.46 -12.01
C ARG A 458 19.03 -3.57 -12.70
N ALA A 459 19.50 -4.01 -13.87
CA ALA A 459 18.83 -5.08 -14.61
C ALA A 459 18.85 -6.39 -13.81
N VAL A 460 17.74 -7.15 -13.83
CA VAL A 460 17.59 -8.46 -13.17
C VAL A 460 18.67 -9.46 -13.61
N ILE A 461 19.24 -9.29 -14.81
CA ILE A 461 20.32 -10.10 -15.35
C ILE A 461 21.63 -9.92 -14.56
N GLU A 462 21.85 -8.77 -13.94
CA GLU A 462 23.09 -8.43 -13.22
C GLU A 462 23.15 -9.02 -11.80
N LEU A 463 22.05 -9.65 -11.32
CA LEU A 463 21.96 -10.27 -9.99
C LEU A 463 23.06 -11.34 -9.78
N PRO A 464 23.71 -11.39 -8.60
CA PRO A 464 24.77 -12.37 -8.32
C PRO A 464 24.31 -13.80 -8.56
N SER A 465 25.16 -14.62 -9.18
CA SER A 465 24.78 -16.01 -9.55
C SER A 465 24.45 -16.87 -8.33
N LYS A 466 25.23 -16.75 -7.25
CA LYS A 466 25.01 -17.48 -5.98
C LYS A 466 23.57 -17.31 -5.47
N LEU A 467 23.03 -16.09 -5.60
CA LEU A 467 21.70 -15.72 -5.16
C LEU A 467 20.57 -16.26 -6.05
N LYS A 468 20.88 -16.68 -7.27
CA LYS A 468 19.95 -17.35 -8.19
C LYS A 468 20.03 -18.88 -8.09
N GLU A 469 21.05 -19.40 -7.42
CA GLU A 469 21.39 -20.83 -7.40
C GLU A 469 21.02 -21.49 -6.07
N GLU A 470 21.03 -20.77 -4.95
CA GLU A 470 20.72 -21.33 -3.64
C GLU A 470 19.94 -20.39 -2.72
N TRP A 471 19.08 -20.99 -1.89
CA TRP A 471 18.50 -20.30 -0.75
C TRP A 471 19.55 -20.10 0.35
N GLN A 472 19.39 -19.05 1.14
CA GLN A 472 20.24 -18.78 2.31
C GLN A 472 19.80 -19.64 3.51
N TRP A 473 19.94 -20.97 3.37
CA TRP A 473 19.51 -21.96 4.36
C TRP A 473 20.17 -21.78 5.73
N ASP A 474 21.40 -21.25 5.78
CA ASP A 474 22.17 -21.04 7.01
C ASP A 474 21.44 -20.15 8.03
N LEU A 475 20.59 -19.24 7.55
CA LEU A 475 19.82 -18.31 8.38
C LEU A 475 18.69 -18.99 9.17
N PHE A 476 18.36 -20.26 8.86
CA PHE A 476 17.28 -21.01 9.51
C PHE A 476 17.79 -22.16 10.39
N LEU A 477 19.10 -22.36 10.51
CA LEU A 477 19.65 -23.49 11.26
C LEU A 477 19.14 -23.55 12.71
N ASP A 478 18.90 -22.40 13.33
CA ASP A 478 18.40 -22.27 14.72
C ASP A 478 16.89 -22.54 14.87
N LEU A 479 16.14 -22.57 13.77
CA LEU A 479 14.67 -22.79 13.74
C LEU A 479 14.25 -24.26 13.59
N ARG A 480 15.22 -25.18 13.51
CA ARG A 480 14.99 -26.61 13.22
C ARG A 480 14.08 -27.33 14.23
N ASN A 481 13.89 -26.74 15.42
CA ASN A 481 13.11 -27.32 16.52
C ASN A 481 11.68 -26.74 16.65
N SER A 482 11.29 -25.74 15.83
CA SER A 482 9.94 -25.16 15.91
C SER A 482 8.95 -25.89 15.00
N THR A 483 7.83 -26.35 15.57
CA THR A 483 6.71 -26.92 14.81
C THR A 483 5.92 -25.81 14.12
N LEU A 484 5.86 -25.84 12.78
CA LEU A 484 5.05 -24.94 11.97
C LEU A 484 3.61 -25.46 11.92
N GLU A 485 2.80 -25.14 12.93
CA GLU A 485 1.36 -25.43 12.91
C GLU A 485 0.62 -24.56 11.88
N ASP A 486 -0.36 -25.14 11.16
CA ASP A 486 -1.22 -24.42 10.21
C ASP A 486 -2.27 -23.56 10.94
N ARG A 487 -1.85 -22.34 11.29
CA ARG A 487 -2.65 -21.36 12.04
C ARG A 487 -3.71 -20.63 11.24
N SER A 488 -3.66 -20.73 9.92
CA SER A 488 -4.66 -20.17 9.01
C SER A 488 -6.07 -20.62 9.39
N SER A 489 -6.21 -21.89 9.78
CA SER A 489 -7.48 -22.47 10.25
C SER A 489 -7.97 -21.83 11.55
N LYS A 490 -7.07 -21.62 12.51
CA LYS A 490 -7.34 -20.96 13.79
C LYS A 490 -7.73 -19.50 13.60
N PHE A 491 -6.97 -18.75 12.80
CA PHE A 491 -7.29 -17.37 12.44
C PHE A 491 -8.67 -17.23 11.80
N LEU A 492 -9.01 -18.12 10.85
CA LEU A 492 -10.34 -18.12 10.23
C LEU A 492 -11.45 -18.43 11.25
N ASN A 493 -11.19 -19.32 12.21
CA ASN A 493 -12.15 -19.58 13.30
C ASN A 493 -12.34 -18.33 14.18
N ASP A 494 -11.26 -17.68 14.60
CA ASP A 494 -11.31 -16.47 15.43
C ASP A 494 -12.04 -15.33 14.71
N LEU A 495 -11.78 -15.16 13.40
CA LEU A 495 -12.44 -14.16 12.57
C LEU A 495 -13.95 -14.45 12.39
N ASP A 496 -14.33 -15.71 12.24
CA ASP A 496 -15.73 -16.14 12.18
C ASP A 496 -16.45 -15.90 13.52
N GLU A 497 -15.79 -16.11 14.65
CA GLU A 497 -16.34 -15.80 15.98
C GLU A 497 -16.54 -14.31 16.19
N GLN A 498 -15.56 -13.48 15.82
CA GLN A 498 -15.67 -12.03 15.86
C GLN A 498 -16.83 -11.53 14.99
N TRP A 499 -17.01 -12.11 13.80
CA TRP A 499 -18.14 -11.78 12.92
C TRP A 499 -19.48 -12.13 13.57
N LYS A 500 -19.63 -13.34 14.11
CA LYS A 500 -20.86 -13.77 14.82
C LYS A 500 -21.16 -12.86 16.02
N HIS A 501 -20.15 -12.36 16.71
CA HIS A 501 -20.31 -11.38 17.80
C HIS A 501 -20.75 -9.99 17.30
N SER A 502 -20.21 -9.53 16.17
CA SER A 502 -20.62 -8.29 15.51
C SER A 502 -22.07 -8.36 15.01
N GLU A 503 -22.48 -9.50 14.46
CA GLU A 503 -23.85 -9.77 14.00
C GLU A 503 -24.84 -9.85 15.17
N ARG A 504 -24.47 -10.49 16.28
CA ARG A 504 -25.26 -10.49 17.53
C ARG A 504 -25.38 -9.10 18.16
N LYS A 505 -24.34 -8.27 18.09
CA LYS A 505 -24.41 -6.85 18.50
C LYS A 505 -25.30 -6.03 17.57
N LYS A 506 -25.27 -6.28 16.26
CA LYS A 506 -26.22 -5.69 15.28
C LYS A 506 -27.66 -6.12 15.57
N LEU A 507 -27.90 -7.37 15.97
CA LEU A 507 -29.24 -7.89 16.27
C LEU A 507 -29.78 -7.44 17.64
N GLY A 508 -28.92 -7.25 18.65
CA GLY A 508 -29.28 -6.65 19.94
C GLY A 508 -29.50 -5.12 19.88
N SER A 509 -29.01 -4.48 18.81
CA SER A 509 -29.18 -3.07 18.49
C SER A 509 -30.36 -2.82 17.53
N LEU A 510 -31.45 -3.58 17.65
CA LEU A 510 -32.62 -3.48 16.77
C LEU A 510 -33.44 -2.18 16.89
N ASN A 511 -32.88 -1.12 17.48
CA ASN A 511 -33.40 0.25 17.45
C ASN A 511 -32.42 1.28 16.84
N ALA A 512 -31.31 0.84 16.24
CA ALA A 512 -30.46 1.68 15.39
C ALA A 512 -30.41 1.06 13.98
N MET A 513 -31.17 1.65 13.06
CA MET A 513 -31.48 1.13 11.73
C MET A 513 -30.26 0.77 10.87
N ASN A 514 -30.26 -0.49 10.41
CA ASN A 514 -30.16 -0.93 9.01
C ASN A 514 -29.07 -0.30 8.10
N ASP A 515 -27.80 -0.56 8.38
CA ASP A 515 -26.67 -0.35 7.46
C ASP A 515 -26.48 -1.56 6.51
N SER A 516 -27.42 -1.76 5.60
CA SER A 516 -27.19 -2.51 4.35
C SER A 516 -26.88 -1.51 3.25
N PHE A 517 -25.62 -1.10 3.16
CA PHE A 517 -25.15 0.00 2.33
C PHE A 517 -25.03 -0.39 0.83
N SER A 518 -26.05 -0.08 0.04
CA SER A 518 -25.97 -0.13 -1.44
C SER A 518 -25.31 1.14 -1.98
N PHE A 519 -24.04 1.04 -2.34
CA PHE A 519 -23.17 2.15 -2.79
C PHE A 519 -23.73 2.89 -4.03
N GLU A 520 -24.45 2.19 -4.91
CA GLU A 520 -25.01 2.76 -6.15
C GLU A 520 -26.25 3.63 -5.91
N ILE A 521 -27.15 3.23 -5.00
CA ILE A 521 -28.35 4.00 -4.63
C ILE A 521 -27.93 5.28 -3.89
N TRP A 522 -26.91 5.20 -3.04
CA TRP A 522 -26.39 6.36 -2.31
C TRP A 522 -25.63 7.35 -3.22
N GLU A 523 -24.93 6.89 -4.26
CA GLU A 523 -24.30 7.80 -5.24
C GLU A 523 -25.34 8.54 -6.10
N GLU A 524 -26.43 7.88 -6.48
CA GLU A 524 -27.53 8.53 -7.19
C GLU A 524 -28.32 9.49 -6.30
N GLU A 525 -28.62 9.11 -5.04
CA GLU A 525 -29.21 10.03 -4.07
C GLU A 525 -28.27 11.20 -3.78
N ARG A 526 -26.95 11.02 -3.69
CA ARG A 526 -25.98 12.12 -3.53
C ARG A 526 -25.90 13.03 -4.72
N LYS A 527 -25.89 12.50 -5.95
CA LYS A 527 -25.92 13.32 -7.17
C LYS A 527 -27.21 14.12 -7.23
N THR A 528 -28.33 13.48 -6.94
CA THR A 528 -29.66 14.13 -6.90
C THR A 528 -29.76 15.15 -5.75
N TYR A 529 -29.18 14.87 -4.59
CA TYR A 529 -29.12 15.77 -3.43
C TYR A 529 -28.20 16.97 -3.69
N SER A 530 -27.05 16.77 -4.33
CA SER A 530 -26.11 17.84 -4.69
C SER A 530 -26.69 18.73 -5.81
N ILE A 531 -27.37 18.14 -6.80
CA ILE A 531 -28.13 18.84 -7.83
C ILE A 531 -29.31 19.60 -7.20
N ASN A 532 -30.05 19.00 -6.27
CA ASN A 532 -31.14 19.65 -5.55
C ASN A 532 -30.64 20.77 -4.63
N MET A 533 -29.46 20.64 -4.02
CA MET A 533 -28.79 21.71 -3.25
C MET A 533 -28.35 22.86 -4.15
N LYS A 534 -27.80 22.58 -5.34
CA LYS A 534 -27.44 23.59 -6.33
C LYS A 534 -28.68 24.29 -6.89
N ARG A 535 -29.71 23.52 -7.26
CA ARG A 535 -31.00 24.03 -7.73
C ARG A 535 -31.73 24.84 -6.65
N ARG A 536 -31.69 24.43 -5.39
CA ARG A 536 -32.23 25.22 -4.26
C ARG A 536 -31.41 26.50 -4.05
N ARG A 537 -30.09 26.47 -4.22
CA ARG A 537 -29.23 27.66 -4.14
C ARG A 537 -29.55 28.66 -5.26
N GLU A 538 -29.71 28.18 -6.49
CA GLU A 538 -30.14 28.96 -7.65
C GLU A 538 -31.59 29.49 -7.49
N GLU A 539 -32.52 28.66 -6.99
CA GLU A 539 -33.91 29.06 -6.68
C GLU A 539 -33.99 30.03 -5.48
N GLN A 540 -33.05 29.98 -4.53
CA GLN A 540 -32.95 30.91 -3.40
C GLN A 540 -32.34 32.25 -3.81
N GLU A 541 -31.31 32.26 -4.66
CA GLU A 541 -30.79 33.48 -5.31
C GLU A 541 -31.85 34.15 -6.21
N LEU A 542 -32.76 33.36 -6.79
CA LEU A 542 -33.95 33.82 -7.51
C LEU A 542 -35.10 34.27 -6.60
N LYS A 543 -35.22 33.76 -5.37
CA LYS A 543 -36.22 34.21 -4.36
C LYS A 543 -35.78 35.45 -3.58
N ASP A 544 -34.49 35.59 -3.27
CA ASP A 544 -33.84 36.82 -2.83
C ASP A 544 -33.99 37.95 -3.88
N ARG A 545 -34.36 37.57 -5.12
CA ARG A 545 -34.71 38.51 -6.18
C ARG A 545 -36.15 39.06 -6.12
N ASN A 546 -37.07 38.41 -5.41
CA ASN A 546 -38.50 38.74 -5.43
C ASN A 546 -39.05 39.33 -4.12
N ASP A 547 -38.48 39.03 -2.95
CA ASP A 547 -39.02 39.50 -1.67
C ASP A 547 -38.17 40.63 -1.06
N GLN A 548 -38.62 41.88 -1.25
CA GLN A 548 -38.22 42.99 -0.38
C GLN A 548 -39.40 43.95 -0.19
N PRO A 549 -39.72 44.29 1.07
CA PRO A 549 -39.46 45.67 1.46
C PRO A 549 -38.88 45.85 2.89
N ARG A 550 -37.91 46.78 2.93
CA ARG A 550 -37.62 47.79 3.98
C ARG A 550 -37.28 47.28 5.40
N GLY A 551 -35.98 47.13 5.64
CA GLY A 551 -35.29 47.22 6.94
C GLY A 551 -33.89 47.81 6.76
N THR A 552 -33.29 48.29 7.86
CA THR A 552 -31.93 48.88 7.88
C THR A 552 -30.88 47.77 7.68
N TRP A 553 -29.91 48.02 6.80
CA TRP A 553 -28.98 47.02 6.24
C TRP A 553 -28.21 46.15 7.26
N GLU A 554 -27.85 46.71 8.43
CA GLU A 554 -27.13 45.96 9.47
C GLU A 554 -28.00 44.88 10.15
N GLU A 555 -29.32 45.07 10.21
CA GLU A 555 -30.25 44.12 10.82
C GLU A 555 -30.71 43.04 9.83
N ASP A 556 -30.87 43.39 8.55
CA ASP A 556 -31.35 42.47 7.51
C ASP A 556 -30.28 41.50 7.04
N VAL A 557 -29.00 41.91 6.96
CA VAL A 557 -27.87 41.02 6.66
C VAL A 557 -27.66 40.01 7.80
N TYR A 558 -27.79 40.46 9.05
CA TYR A 558 -27.66 39.63 10.25
C TYR A 558 -28.86 38.67 10.46
N ARG A 559 -30.03 39.02 9.93
CA ARG A 559 -31.26 38.21 10.03
C ARG A 559 -31.40 37.22 8.88
N ASN A 560 -30.86 37.51 7.71
CA ASN A 560 -30.83 36.61 6.56
C ASN A 560 -29.73 35.54 6.67
N SER A 561 -28.56 35.86 7.26
CA SER A 561 -27.57 34.84 7.65
C SER A 561 -28.18 33.82 8.62
N LYS A 562 -28.89 34.31 9.65
CA LYS A 562 -29.62 33.48 10.64
C LYS A 562 -30.73 32.58 10.06
N LYS A 563 -31.24 32.86 8.86
CA LYS A 563 -32.22 31.98 8.17
C LYS A 563 -31.55 30.96 7.26
N ALA A 564 -30.40 31.31 6.66
CA ALA A 564 -29.57 30.38 5.90
C ALA A 564 -28.94 29.31 6.82
N ASP A 565 -28.54 29.68 8.03
CA ASP A 565 -27.95 28.74 9.00
C ASP A 565 -28.97 27.73 9.56
N ARG A 566 -30.24 28.12 9.70
CA ARG A 566 -31.32 27.19 10.12
C ARG A 566 -31.62 26.10 9.08
N ALA A 567 -31.23 26.30 7.81
CA ALA A 567 -31.38 25.31 6.75
C ALA A 567 -30.13 24.43 6.53
N ARG A 568 -29.01 24.72 7.22
CA ARG A 568 -27.73 24.01 7.12
C ARG A 568 -27.54 22.87 8.14
N ASN A 569 -28.51 22.66 9.03
CA ASN A 569 -28.48 21.64 10.07
C ASN A 569 -28.43 20.18 9.55
N ASP A 570 -28.49 19.95 8.23
CA ASP A 570 -28.33 18.62 7.62
C ASP A 570 -26.86 18.15 7.53
N LEU A 571 -25.85 19.02 7.79
CA LEU A 571 -24.42 18.68 7.64
C LEU A 571 -23.65 18.46 8.95
N HIS A 572 -24.31 18.56 10.11
CA HIS A 572 -23.69 18.46 11.44
C HIS A 572 -22.52 19.44 11.68
N GLU A 573 -22.42 20.54 10.91
CA GLU A 573 -21.49 21.62 11.21
C GLU A 573 -21.89 22.30 12.55
N ARG A 574 -20.93 22.57 13.44
CA ARG A 574 -21.16 23.08 14.81
C ARG A 574 -21.97 24.38 14.77
N ASP A 575 -23.00 24.44 15.62
CA ASP A 575 -23.94 25.58 15.68
C ASP A 575 -23.17 26.86 16.09
N GLU A 576 -23.30 27.93 15.31
CA GLU A 576 -22.53 29.18 15.48
C GLU A 576 -22.65 29.77 16.90
N ARG A 577 -23.78 29.51 17.56
CA ARG A 577 -24.05 29.92 18.94
C ARG A 577 -23.14 29.24 19.97
N GLU A 578 -22.56 28.08 19.69
CA GLU A 578 -21.62 27.40 20.57
C GLU A 578 -20.20 27.98 20.45
N LEU A 579 -19.77 28.38 19.26
CA LEU A 579 -18.47 29.05 19.04
C LEU A 579 -18.46 30.46 19.65
N GLU A 580 -19.55 31.21 19.51
CA GLU A 580 -19.72 32.52 20.16
C GLU A 580 -19.88 32.39 21.69
N ARG A 581 -20.44 31.28 22.19
CA ARG A 581 -20.56 30.99 23.65
C ARG A 581 -19.26 30.53 24.29
N THR A 582 -18.36 29.88 23.54
CA THR A 582 -17.11 29.33 24.08
C THR A 582 -15.98 30.36 24.19
N GLY A 583 -16.08 31.51 23.51
CA GLY A 583 -15.07 32.58 23.57
C GLY A 583 -13.69 32.17 23.05
N GLN A 584 -13.62 31.10 22.26
CA GLN A 584 -12.37 30.48 21.85
C GLN A 584 -11.66 31.34 20.79
N LEU A 585 -10.41 31.76 21.06
CA LEU A 585 -9.70 32.70 20.20
C LEU A 585 -9.04 32.06 18.97
N LEU A 586 -8.75 30.75 19.02
CA LEU A 586 -8.04 29.98 17.99
C LEU A 586 -8.84 28.74 17.58
N CYS A 587 -8.91 28.48 16.29
CA CYS A 587 -9.37 27.20 15.73
C CYS A 587 -8.28 26.65 14.79
N ILE A 588 -7.89 25.39 14.99
CA ILE A 588 -6.87 24.71 14.17
C ILE A 588 -7.57 23.74 13.22
N TYR A 589 -7.42 23.94 11.92
CA TYR A 589 -7.97 23.06 10.91
C TYR A 589 -7.00 21.93 10.58
N GLU A 590 -7.54 20.72 10.43
CA GLU A 590 -6.77 19.53 10.04
C GLU A 590 -7.25 19.02 8.68
N PRO A 591 -6.58 19.40 7.57
CA PRO A 591 -6.92 18.91 6.25
C PRO A 591 -6.66 17.42 6.14
N TYR A 592 -7.58 16.67 5.53
CA TYR A 592 -7.43 15.24 5.31
C TYR A 592 -8.10 14.74 4.03
N TYR A 593 -7.64 13.59 3.53
CA TYR A 593 -8.02 13.05 2.21
C TYR A 593 -9.14 12.02 2.23
N GLY A 594 -9.26 11.23 3.31
CA GLY A 594 -10.25 10.17 3.39
C GLY A 594 -10.27 9.46 4.73
N GLU A 595 -10.94 8.31 4.76
CA GLU A 595 -11.22 7.59 6.01
C GLU A 595 -9.95 7.03 6.68
N GLY A 596 -8.92 6.74 5.88
CA GLY A 596 -7.67 6.20 6.40
C GLY A 596 -6.96 7.14 7.37
N THR A 597 -7.20 8.45 7.31
CA THR A 597 -6.56 9.42 8.21
C THR A 597 -7.33 9.67 9.50
N TRP A 598 -8.57 9.20 9.63
CA TRP A 598 -9.42 9.49 10.79
C TRP A 598 -8.80 9.15 12.15
N PRO A 599 -8.01 8.07 12.28
CA PRO A 599 -7.33 7.75 13.54
C PRO A 599 -6.39 8.84 14.06
N PHE A 600 -5.79 9.60 13.13
CA PHE A 600 -4.83 10.65 13.44
C PHE A 600 -5.49 12.02 13.64
N LEU A 601 -6.81 12.13 13.47
CA LEU A 601 -7.50 13.41 13.59
C LEU A 601 -7.92 13.67 15.03
N HIS A 602 -7.62 14.86 15.53
CA HIS A 602 -8.00 15.26 16.88
C HIS A 602 -9.53 15.31 17.01
N ARG A 603 -10.01 14.94 18.20
CA ARG A 603 -11.44 14.98 18.57
C ARG A 603 -11.75 16.11 19.58
N ASN A 604 -10.79 17.01 19.80
CA ASN A 604 -10.87 18.10 20.77
C ASN A 604 -11.54 19.34 20.18
N SER A 605 -12.08 20.23 21.02
CA SER A 605 -12.78 21.45 20.58
C SER A 605 -11.92 22.46 19.81
N LEU A 606 -10.60 22.46 20.04
CA LEU A 606 -9.60 23.31 19.38
C LEU A 606 -9.34 22.93 17.92
N TYR A 607 -9.59 21.66 17.58
CA TYR A 607 -9.32 21.12 16.27
C TYR A 607 -10.63 20.93 15.50
N ARG A 608 -10.58 21.16 14.19
CA ARG A 608 -11.69 20.93 13.28
C ARG A 608 -11.19 20.24 12.02
N GLY A 609 -11.77 19.08 11.70
CA GLY A 609 -11.38 18.35 10.50
C GLY A 609 -11.81 19.11 9.23
N PHE A 610 -10.99 19.03 8.19
CA PHE A 610 -11.30 19.61 6.89
C PHE A 610 -11.16 18.54 5.81
N GLY A 611 -12.28 18.06 5.27
CA GLY A 611 -12.28 17.05 4.21
C GLY A 611 -11.96 17.67 2.85
N LEU A 612 -10.82 17.31 2.26
CA LEU A 612 -10.44 17.72 0.90
C LEU A 612 -11.29 17.02 -0.17
N SER A 613 -11.98 15.96 0.21
CA SER A 613 -12.93 15.20 -0.60
C SER A 613 -14.27 15.13 0.12
N SER A 614 -15.35 15.24 -0.66
CA SER A 614 -16.70 15.02 -0.14
C SER A 614 -17.00 13.53 0.07
N LYS A 615 -16.11 12.63 -0.38
CA LYS A 615 -16.13 11.19 -0.09
C LYS A 615 -15.15 10.91 1.06
N GLY A 616 -15.58 10.16 2.07
CA GLY A 616 -14.75 9.76 3.22
C GLY A 616 -14.66 10.76 4.36
N ARG A 617 -15.74 11.54 4.62
CA ARG A 617 -15.84 12.40 5.81
C ARG A 617 -16.23 11.59 7.04
N ARG A 618 -15.70 11.96 8.21
CA ARG A 618 -16.08 11.34 9.48
C ARG A 618 -17.59 11.48 9.73
N PRO A 619 -18.34 10.38 9.89
CA PRO A 619 -19.76 10.43 10.18
C PRO A 619 -20.00 11.14 11.52
N LYS A 620 -21.01 12.01 11.57
CA LYS A 620 -21.48 12.67 12.81
C LYS A 620 -20.44 13.59 13.48
N MET A 621 -19.37 13.97 12.78
CA MET A 621 -18.37 14.94 13.24
C MET A 621 -18.53 16.29 12.52
N ASP A 622 -18.14 17.37 13.19
CA ASP A 622 -18.14 18.76 12.68
C ASP A 622 -16.96 19.03 11.72
N ASP A 623 -16.86 18.24 10.65
CA ASP A 623 -15.82 18.39 9.64
C ASP A 623 -16.30 19.26 8.46
N VAL A 624 -15.46 20.20 8.03
CA VAL A 624 -15.76 21.12 6.92
C VAL A 624 -15.63 20.38 5.58
N ASP A 625 -16.61 20.54 4.70
CA ASP A 625 -16.58 19.97 3.33
C ASP A 625 -15.90 20.93 2.34
N GLY A 626 -14.63 20.68 2.02
CA GLY A 626 -13.83 21.53 1.15
C GLY A 626 -14.42 21.75 -0.25
N PRO A 627 -14.79 20.71 -1.01
CA PRO A 627 -15.43 20.85 -2.33
C PRO A 627 -16.75 21.62 -2.35
N SER A 628 -17.48 21.71 -1.22
CA SER A 628 -18.66 22.58 -1.14
C SER A 628 -18.32 24.06 -1.04
N ARG A 629 -17.14 24.37 -0.49
CA ARG A 629 -16.64 25.73 -0.24
C ARG A 629 -15.80 26.24 -1.41
N LEU A 630 -15.00 25.40 -2.04
CA LEU A 630 -14.19 25.76 -3.21
C LEU A 630 -14.43 24.76 -4.34
N GLU A 631 -15.07 25.23 -5.41
CA GLU A 631 -15.41 24.35 -6.54
C GLU A 631 -14.18 23.76 -7.22
N LEU A 632 -13.04 24.44 -7.14
CA LEU A 632 -11.76 23.96 -7.66
C LEU A 632 -11.37 22.58 -7.09
N LEU A 633 -11.72 22.30 -5.83
CA LEU A 633 -11.42 21.02 -5.17
C LEU A 633 -12.32 19.86 -5.67
N LYS A 634 -13.38 20.15 -6.43
CA LYS A 634 -14.15 19.10 -7.12
C LYS A 634 -13.35 18.48 -8.26
N ASN A 635 -12.38 19.20 -8.82
CA ASN A 635 -11.48 18.67 -9.84
C ASN A 635 -10.37 17.85 -9.16
N PRO A 636 -10.28 16.53 -9.42
CA PRO A 636 -9.24 15.68 -8.82
C PRO A 636 -7.82 16.17 -9.09
N TYR A 637 -7.56 16.74 -10.28
CA TYR A 637 -6.25 17.28 -10.62
C TYR A 637 -5.80 18.37 -9.64
N TYR A 638 -6.65 19.37 -9.38
CA TYR A 638 -6.31 20.47 -8.48
C TYR A 638 -6.33 20.07 -7.02
N ARG A 639 -7.26 19.21 -6.63
CA ARG A 639 -7.30 18.65 -5.27
C ARG A 639 -6.00 17.90 -4.93
N ASP A 640 -5.48 17.12 -5.87
CA ASP A 640 -4.28 16.31 -5.62
C ASP A 640 -3.01 17.19 -5.74
N THR A 641 -2.92 18.07 -6.75
CA THR A 641 -1.74 18.95 -6.94
C THR A 641 -1.55 19.99 -5.85
N LEU A 642 -2.63 20.61 -5.37
CA LEU A 642 -2.57 21.61 -4.30
C LEU A 642 -2.32 20.97 -2.93
N GLY A 643 -2.65 19.70 -2.74
CA GLY A 643 -2.40 19.08 -1.44
C GLY A 643 -3.39 19.54 -0.35
N GLU A 644 -2.90 19.50 0.89
CA GLU A 644 -3.52 20.15 2.05
C GLU A 644 -3.65 21.68 1.89
N TYR A 645 -2.82 22.29 1.02
CA TYR A 645 -2.86 23.73 0.75
C TYR A 645 -4.21 24.18 0.16
N GLY A 646 -4.92 23.29 -0.53
CA GLY A 646 -6.27 23.55 -1.03
C GLY A 646 -7.26 23.93 0.08
N ALA A 647 -7.03 23.49 1.32
CA ALA A 647 -7.85 23.88 2.47
C ALA A 647 -7.73 25.38 2.78
N PHE A 648 -6.56 26.00 2.56
CA PHE A 648 -6.34 27.41 2.86
C PHE A 648 -7.23 28.29 1.97
N PHE A 649 -7.24 27.98 0.68
CA PHE A 649 -8.08 28.65 -0.31
C PHE A 649 -9.58 28.46 -0.02
N ALA A 650 -9.97 27.25 0.37
CA ALA A 650 -11.37 26.95 0.64
C ALA A 650 -11.89 27.60 1.93
N ILE A 651 -11.07 27.74 2.97
CA ILE A 651 -11.45 28.44 4.21
C ILE A 651 -11.44 29.95 4.00
N ALA A 652 -10.47 30.48 3.26
CA ALA A 652 -10.41 31.91 2.95
C ALA A 652 -11.58 32.37 2.06
N ASN A 653 -12.14 31.46 1.25
CA ASN A 653 -13.30 31.75 0.43
C ASN A 653 -14.54 32.01 1.31
N ARG A 654 -14.94 33.29 1.43
CA ARG A 654 -15.99 33.75 2.35
C ARG A 654 -15.73 33.35 3.80
N ILE A 655 -14.55 33.70 4.30
CA ILE A 655 -14.09 33.34 5.64
C ILE A 655 -15.09 33.69 6.75
N ASP A 656 -15.81 34.82 6.62
CA ASP A 656 -16.80 35.30 7.61
C ASP A 656 -17.98 34.32 7.82
N LEU A 657 -18.22 33.43 6.86
CA LEU A 657 -19.26 32.40 6.90
C LEU A 657 -18.80 31.07 7.52
N LEU A 658 -17.53 30.96 7.93
CA LEU A 658 -16.96 29.71 8.43
C LEU A 658 -16.10 29.90 9.68
N HIS A 659 -15.31 30.97 9.70
CA HIS A 659 -14.30 31.22 10.70
C HIS A 659 -14.39 32.67 11.20
N ARG A 660 -14.91 32.85 12.41
CA ARG A 660 -15.02 34.16 13.08
C ARG A 660 -13.99 34.37 14.19
N ASN A 661 -13.14 33.38 14.46
CA ASN A 661 -12.12 33.47 15.49
C ASN A 661 -11.05 34.49 15.08
N ALA A 662 -10.40 35.10 16.08
CA ALA A 662 -9.35 36.10 15.84
C ALA A 662 -8.05 35.46 15.31
N TRP A 663 -7.86 34.16 15.58
CA TRP A 663 -6.72 33.37 15.16
C TRP A 663 -7.17 32.10 14.45
N ILE A 664 -6.40 31.73 13.44
CA ILE A 664 -6.57 30.53 12.64
C ILE A 664 -5.27 29.73 12.66
N GLY A 665 -5.37 28.41 12.76
CA GLY A 665 -4.24 27.51 12.63
C GLY A 665 -4.51 26.35 11.70
N PHE A 666 -3.44 25.68 11.32
CA PHE A 666 -3.44 24.50 10.49
C PHE A 666 -2.49 23.47 11.07
N GLN A 667 -2.87 22.20 10.94
CA GLN A 667 -2.04 21.05 11.27
C GLN A 667 -2.21 20.00 10.19
N SER A 668 -1.12 19.54 9.60
CA SER A 668 -1.18 18.36 8.73
C SER A 668 -1.55 17.14 9.59
N TRP A 669 -2.44 16.29 9.10
CA TRP A 669 -2.76 15.01 9.76
C TRP A 669 -1.50 14.14 9.93
N ARG A 670 -0.49 14.31 9.05
CA ARG A 670 0.81 13.62 9.15
C ARG A 670 1.62 14.06 10.38
N ALA A 671 1.45 15.30 10.83
CA ALA A 671 2.10 15.76 12.05
C ALA A 671 1.59 14.97 13.26
N THR A 672 0.29 14.64 13.28
CA THR A 672 -0.28 13.78 14.32
C THR A 672 0.22 12.34 14.21
N ALA A 673 0.29 11.79 12.99
CA ALA A 673 0.82 10.45 12.78
C ALA A 673 2.28 10.30 13.25
N ARG A 674 3.08 11.38 13.14
CA ARG A 674 4.46 11.45 13.64
C ARG A 674 4.59 11.87 15.11
N LYS A 675 3.49 11.90 15.87
CA LYS A 675 3.45 12.35 17.28
C LYS A 675 4.02 13.75 17.50
N ALA A 676 3.95 14.62 16.49
CA ALA A 676 4.43 16.00 16.52
C ALA A 676 3.31 17.02 16.78
N SER A 677 2.08 16.56 17.03
CA SER A 677 0.93 17.42 17.38
C SER A 677 1.08 18.04 18.77
N LEU A 678 0.44 19.19 18.99
CA LEU A 678 0.47 19.87 20.29
C LEU A 678 -0.17 19.01 21.39
N SER A 679 0.53 18.87 22.52
CA SER A 679 0.00 18.31 23.76
C SER A 679 -1.00 19.27 24.39
N LYS A 680 -1.82 18.79 25.34
CA LYS A 680 -2.76 19.66 26.05
C LYS A 680 -2.09 20.83 26.77
N VAL A 681 -0.87 20.61 27.25
CA VAL A 681 -0.04 21.64 27.92
C VAL A 681 0.42 22.69 26.90
N ALA A 682 0.84 22.26 25.72
CA ALA A 682 1.25 23.14 24.64
C ALA A 682 0.08 23.94 24.05
N GLU A 683 -1.09 23.31 23.85
CA GLU A 683 -2.33 23.99 23.46
C GLU A 683 -2.67 25.14 24.43
N THR A 684 -2.63 24.86 25.73
CA THR A 684 -2.96 25.84 26.78
C THR A 684 -1.93 26.99 26.81
N SER A 685 -0.65 26.67 26.61
CA SER A 685 0.42 27.66 26.54
C SER A 685 0.28 28.57 25.31
N LEU A 686 -0.09 28.00 24.15
CA LEU A 686 -0.38 28.74 22.92
C LEU A 686 -1.54 29.71 23.10
N LEU A 687 -2.67 29.24 23.62
CA LEU A 687 -3.83 30.07 23.91
C LEU A 687 -3.49 31.20 24.89
N GLY A 688 -2.77 30.89 25.98
CA GLY A 688 -2.35 31.89 26.96
C GLY A 688 -1.41 32.97 26.39
N SER A 689 -0.56 32.62 25.41
CA SER A 689 0.28 33.60 24.71
C SER A 689 -0.51 34.52 23.78
N ILE A 690 -1.51 33.94 23.08
CA ILE A 690 -2.43 34.66 22.20
C ILE A 690 -3.27 35.65 23.00
N GLU A 691 -3.86 35.23 24.12
CA GLU A 691 -4.65 36.07 25.02
C GLU A 691 -3.84 37.25 25.57
N LYS A 692 -2.61 36.97 26.03
CA LYS A 692 -1.69 37.99 26.55
C LYS A 692 -1.07 38.86 25.46
N ARG A 693 -1.34 38.59 24.18
CA ARG A 693 -0.73 39.25 23.00
C ARG A 693 0.80 39.33 23.08
N LYS A 694 1.45 38.31 23.68
CA LYS A 694 2.88 38.34 24.05
C LYS A 694 3.79 38.65 22.85
N TYR A 695 3.49 38.08 21.69
CA TYR A 695 4.26 38.25 20.47
C TYR A 695 3.53 39.05 19.37
N GLY A 696 2.35 39.61 19.68
CA GLY A 696 1.56 40.39 18.72
C GLY A 696 1.20 39.60 17.46
N ASP A 697 1.58 40.13 16.30
CA ASP A 697 1.39 39.50 14.98
C ASP A 697 2.55 38.55 14.67
N ALA A 698 2.34 37.28 15.05
CA ALA A 698 3.34 36.23 14.99
C ALA A 698 2.81 34.98 14.28
N LEU A 699 3.68 34.36 13.50
CA LEU A 699 3.55 32.97 13.04
C LEU A 699 4.03 32.05 14.17
N TYR A 700 3.09 31.38 14.84
CA TYR A 700 3.42 30.28 15.72
C TYR A 700 3.56 29.00 14.90
N PHE A 701 4.60 28.19 15.13
CA PHE A 701 4.77 26.90 14.47
C PHE A 701 5.38 25.87 15.42
N TRP A 702 5.16 24.58 15.19
CA TRP A 702 5.60 23.53 16.12
C TRP A 702 6.31 22.33 15.46
N VAL A 703 6.24 22.18 14.15
CA VAL A 703 7.03 21.17 13.42
C VAL A 703 8.23 21.88 12.77
N ARG A 704 9.45 21.40 13.08
CA ARG A 704 10.70 22.07 12.69
C ARG A 704 11.39 21.38 11.52
N MET A 705 11.95 22.17 10.62
CA MET A 705 12.71 21.71 9.45
C MET A 705 14.02 20.99 9.82
N ASP A 706 14.69 21.39 10.90
CA ASP A 706 15.99 20.84 11.33
C ASP A 706 15.87 19.47 12.02
N THR A 707 14.68 19.12 12.49
CA THR A 707 14.36 17.80 13.05
C THR A 707 13.57 16.94 12.07
N ASP A 708 13.34 17.41 10.84
CA ASP A 708 12.62 16.66 9.82
C ASP A 708 13.53 15.52 9.30
N PRO A 709 13.05 14.26 9.26
CA PRO A 709 13.83 13.14 8.72
C PRO A 709 14.33 13.37 7.28
N ARG A 710 13.60 14.18 6.49
CA ARG A 710 14.00 14.58 5.13
C ARG A 710 15.25 15.49 5.12
N ASN A 711 15.68 16.00 6.27
CA ASN A 711 16.81 16.92 6.43
C ASN A 711 17.95 16.35 7.28
N SER A 712 18.33 15.09 7.06
CA SER A 712 19.41 14.43 7.80
C SER A 712 20.77 15.15 7.71
N LEU A 713 21.01 15.88 6.62
CA LEU A 713 22.24 16.63 6.37
C LEU A 713 22.23 18.07 6.92
N GLN A 714 21.17 18.48 7.64
CA GLN A 714 21.01 19.82 8.22
C GLN A 714 21.27 20.94 7.20
N GLN A 715 20.65 20.83 6.02
CA GLN A 715 20.82 21.78 4.93
C GLN A 715 20.15 23.13 5.22
N ASP A 716 20.58 24.17 4.50
CA ASP A 716 19.92 25.48 4.52
C ASP A 716 18.52 25.43 3.89
N PHE A 717 17.70 26.45 4.13
CA PHE A 717 16.30 26.50 3.68
C PHE A 717 16.12 26.18 2.18
N TRP A 718 16.92 26.79 1.31
CA TRP A 718 16.74 26.63 -0.12
C TRP A 718 17.35 25.31 -0.62
N SER A 719 18.43 24.84 0.00
CA SER A 719 18.99 23.52 -0.30
C SER A 719 18.08 22.39 0.17
N PHE A 720 17.47 22.51 1.35
CA PHE A 720 16.40 21.61 1.80
C PHE A 720 15.22 21.61 0.83
N CYS A 721 14.79 22.80 0.37
CA CYS A 721 13.72 22.90 -0.62
C CYS A 721 14.09 22.18 -1.93
N ASP A 722 15.31 22.33 -2.42
CA ASP A 722 15.80 21.60 -3.59
C ASP A 722 15.82 20.08 -3.33
N ALA A 723 16.28 19.64 -2.16
CA ALA A 723 16.38 18.23 -1.80
C ALA A 723 15.01 17.52 -1.83
N ILE A 724 13.94 18.18 -1.38
CA ILE A 724 12.58 17.60 -1.39
C ILE A 724 11.80 17.84 -2.70
N ASN A 725 12.36 18.59 -3.65
CA ASN A 725 11.72 18.97 -4.93
C ASN A 725 12.64 18.71 -6.14
N ALA A 726 13.30 17.56 -6.19
CA ALA A 726 14.12 17.13 -7.34
C ALA A 726 15.19 18.13 -7.81
N GLY A 727 15.76 18.93 -6.90
CA GLY A 727 16.79 19.92 -7.22
C GLY A 727 16.30 21.20 -7.90
N ASN A 728 15.00 21.34 -8.16
CA ASN A 728 14.45 22.41 -9.00
C ASN A 728 13.68 23.49 -8.22
N CYS A 729 13.55 23.38 -6.88
CA CYS A 729 12.79 24.33 -6.09
C CYS A 729 13.26 25.78 -6.28
N LYS A 730 14.58 26.03 -6.17
CA LYS A 730 15.16 27.37 -6.35
C LYS A 730 14.80 27.98 -7.70
N PHE A 731 14.92 27.18 -8.76
CA PHE A 731 14.64 27.61 -10.12
C PHE A 731 13.15 27.92 -10.29
N VAL A 732 12.27 26.98 -9.93
CA VAL A 732 10.82 27.12 -10.10
C VAL A 732 10.28 28.27 -9.26
N PHE A 733 10.75 28.42 -8.01
CA PHE A 733 10.35 29.55 -7.16
C PHE A 733 10.74 30.88 -7.79
N SER A 734 12.00 31.02 -8.24
CA SER A 734 12.48 32.25 -8.89
C SER A 734 11.68 32.56 -10.16
N ALA A 735 11.43 31.56 -11.01
CA ALA A 735 10.67 31.72 -12.24
C ALA A 735 9.21 32.10 -11.97
N THR A 736 8.56 31.48 -10.98
CA THR A 736 7.19 31.78 -10.58
C THR A 736 7.09 33.18 -9.98
N PHE A 737 8.00 33.53 -9.08
CA PHE A 737 8.05 34.86 -8.46
C PHE A 737 8.25 35.96 -9.51
N LYS A 738 9.17 35.78 -10.47
CA LYS A 738 9.36 36.73 -11.59
C LYS A 738 8.10 36.92 -12.41
N ARG A 739 7.40 35.81 -12.71
CA ARG A 739 6.17 35.84 -13.50
C ARG A 739 5.05 36.54 -12.75
N MET A 740 4.85 36.24 -11.47
CA MET A 740 3.84 36.85 -10.61
C MET A 740 3.96 38.39 -10.58
N TYR A 741 5.18 38.91 -10.49
CA TYR A 741 5.42 40.37 -10.43
C TYR A 741 5.76 41.01 -11.78
N GLY A 742 5.75 40.26 -12.89
CA GLY A 742 6.07 40.80 -14.23
C GLY A 742 7.50 41.33 -14.40
N VAL A 743 8.49 40.81 -13.65
CA VAL A 743 9.87 41.33 -13.64
C VAL A 743 10.70 40.69 -14.76
N SER A 744 11.44 41.51 -15.52
CA SER A 744 12.35 41.03 -16.58
C SER A 744 13.64 40.37 -16.03
N THR A 745 14.36 39.65 -16.89
CA THR A 745 15.42 38.63 -16.64
C THR A 745 16.61 38.99 -15.73
N GLY A 746 16.68 40.19 -15.12
CA GLY A 746 17.80 40.65 -14.30
C GLY A 746 17.80 40.21 -12.82
N LEU A 747 16.67 39.74 -12.27
CA LEU A 747 16.57 39.42 -10.83
C LEU A 747 16.96 37.95 -10.56
N ASN A 748 18.26 37.62 -10.58
CA ASN A 748 18.74 36.25 -10.37
C ASN A 748 18.87 35.83 -8.89
N SER A 749 18.50 36.69 -7.95
CA SER A 749 18.56 36.41 -6.52
C SER A 749 17.26 35.78 -6.01
N LEU A 750 17.37 34.80 -5.12
CA LEU A 750 16.27 34.33 -4.28
C LEU A 750 16.07 35.25 -3.08
N PRO A 751 14.87 35.27 -2.48
CA PRO A 751 14.67 35.91 -1.18
C PRO A 751 15.65 35.33 -0.14
N PRO A 752 16.45 36.16 0.56
CA PRO A 752 17.49 35.68 1.44
C PRO A 752 16.90 35.07 2.72
N MET A 753 17.21 33.80 2.95
CA MET A 753 16.80 33.03 4.13
C MET A 753 18.06 32.73 4.98
N PRO A 754 18.21 33.32 6.17
CA PRO A 754 19.45 33.27 6.94
C PRO A 754 19.71 31.91 7.62
N GLN A 755 21.00 31.60 7.83
CA GLN A 755 21.48 30.54 8.73
C GLN A 755 21.93 31.16 10.06
N ASP A 756 20.99 31.68 10.84
CA ASP A 756 21.26 32.36 12.13
C ASP A 756 21.06 31.44 13.35
N GLY A 757 21.05 30.12 13.14
CA GLY A 757 20.74 29.12 14.16
C GLY A 757 19.24 28.94 14.44
N GLY A 758 18.37 29.71 13.76
CA GLY A 758 16.94 29.46 13.74
C GLY A 758 16.52 28.34 12.78
N THR A 759 15.30 27.86 12.95
CA THR A 759 14.68 26.80 12.13
C THR A 759 13.37 27.26 11.52
N TRP A 760 12.90 26.53 10.51
CA TRP A 760 11.73 26.87 9.69
C TRP A 760 10.56 25.91 9.93
N SER A 761 9.34 26.35 9.61
CA SER A 761 8.13 25.53 9.71
C SER A 761 8.02 24.56 8.54
N VAL A 762 7.59 23.32 8.81
CA VAL A 762 7.30 22.29 7.81
C VAL A 762 5.93 21.64 8.09
N MET A 763 5.42 20.83 7.16
CA MET A 763 4.15 20.08 7.31
C MET A 763 2.93 20.96 7.66
N GLN A 764 2.89 22.20 7.15
CA GLN A 764 1.78 23.15 7.32
C GLN A 764 1.23 23.25 8.77
N SER A 765 2.13 23.17 9.75
CA SER A 765 1.78 23.06 11.17
C SER A 765 2.08 24.38 11.91
N TRP A 766 1.14 25.32 11.81
CA TRP A 766 1.30 26.70 12.29
C TRP A 766 -0.02 27.41 12.61
N ALA A 767 0.03 28.54 13.32
CA ALA A 767 -1.09 29.42 13.61
C ALA A 767 -0.75 30.91 13.41
N LEU A 768 -1.71 31.69 12.92
CA LEU A 768 -1.62 33.11 12.60
C LEU A 768 -2.87 33.88 13.04
N PRO A 769 -2.79 35.21 13.21
CA PRO A 769 -3.98 36.04 13.23
C PRO A 769 -4.76 35.90 11.93
N THR A 770 -6.09 35.84 12.00
CA THR A 770 -6.96 35.63 10.83
C THR A 770 -6.74 36.69 9.74
N LYS A 771 -6.47 37.94 10.14
CA LYS A 771 -6.08 39.01 9.21
C LYS A 771 -4.80 38.68 8.45
N SER A 772 -3.75 38.28 9.16
CA SER A 772 -2.44 37.93 8.57
C SER A 772 -2.54 36.70 7.67
N PHE A 773 -3.40 35.74 8.01
CA PHE A 773 -3.74 34.61 7.15
C PHE A 773 -4.35 35.06 5.81
N LEU A 774 -5.29 35.99 5.80
CA LEU A 774 -5.88 36.51 4.55
C LEU A 774 -4.85 37.22 3.68
N GLU A 775 -3.92 37.97 4.28
CA GLU A 775 -2.80 38.59 3.55
C GLU A 775 -1.89 37.52 2.91
N PHE A 776 -1.62 36.43 3.63
CA PHE A 776 -0.85 35.29 3.10
C PHE A 776 -1.59 34.55 1.98
N VAL A 777 -2.90 34.33 2.12
CA VAL A 777 -3.72 33.68 1.09
C VAL A 777 -3.76 34.53 -0.19
N MET A 778 -3.88 35.85 -0.07
CA MET A 778 -3.82 36.78 -1.21
C MET A 778 -2.49 36.67 -1.97
N PHE A 779 -1.36 36.65 -1.27
CA PHE A 779 -0.06 36.40 -1.88
C PHE A 779 0.00 35.03 -2.56
N SER A 780 -0.38 33.97 -1.83
CA SER A 780 -0.21 32.61 -2.31
C SER A 780 -1.14 32.24 -3.47
N ARG A 781 -2.34 32.82 -3.58
CA ARG A 781 -3.22 32.59 -4.73
C ARG A 781 -2.65 33.14 -6.03
N MET A 782 -2.01 34.31 -5.99
CA MET A 782 -1.34 34.90 -7.14
C MET A 782 -0.07 34.11 -7.49
N PHE A 783 0.65 33.64 -6.47
CA PHE A 783 1.81 32.77 -6.67
C PHE A 783 1.41 31.44 -7.35
N VAL A 784 0.35 30.79 -6.87
CA VAL A 784 -0.18 29.54 -7.44
C VAL A 784 -0.71 29.73 -8.86
N ASP A 785 -1.34 30.86 -9.18
CA ASP A 785 -1.75 31.18 -10.55
C ASP A 785 -0.55 31.27 -11.50
N ALA A 786 0.51 31.98 -11.08
CA ALA A 786 1.75 32.06 -11.84
C ALA A 786 2.45 30.70 -11.99
N LEU A 787 2.38 29.86 -10.97
CA LEU A 787 2.93 28.49 -10.94
C LEU A 787 2.18 27.59 -11.93
N ASP A 788 0.85 27.59 -11.87
CA ASP A 788 -0.02 26.79 -12.73
C ASP A 788 0.15 27.16 -14.21
N ALA A 789 0.24 28.46 -14.50
CA ALA A 789 0.46 28.94 -15.86
C ALA A 789 1.82 28.54 -16.46
N GLN A 790 2.78 28.08 -15.64
CA GLN A 790 4.07 27.57 -16.10
C GLN A 790 4.07 26.05 -16.28
N MET A 791 3.44 25.31 -15.36
CA MET A 791 3.61 23.86 -15.28
C MET A 791 2.41 23.05 -15.73
N TYR A 792 1.22 23.64 -15.79
CA TYR A 792 -0.01 22.86 -15.99
C TYR A 792 0.00 22.02 -17.27
N ASP A 793 0.30 22.61 -18.43
CA ASP A 793 0.09 21.93 -19.71
C ASP A 793 0.93 20.66 -19.81
N GLU A 794 2.21 20.74 -19.42
CA GLU A 794 3.11 19.59 -19.41
C GLU A 794 2.74 18.58 -18.31
N HIS A 795 2.45 19.06 -17.10
CA HIS A 795 2.06 18.19 -15.99
C HIS A 795 0.74 17.46 -16.24
N HIS A 796 -0.24 18.14 -16.82
CA HIS A 796 -1.56 17.58 -17.11
C HIS A 796 -1.52 16.58 -18.27
N GLN A 797 -0.74 16.85 -19.32
CA GLN A 797 -0.66 15.97 -20.50
C GLN A 797 0.26 14.77 -20.28
N SER A 798 1.45 14.98 -19.72
CA SER A 798 2.49 13.94 -19.60
C SER A 798 2.55 13.32 -18.20
N GLY A 799 2.02 14.00 -17.19
CA GLY A 799 2.23 13.68 -15.77
C GLY A 799 3.59 14.14 -15.23
N HIS A 800 4.44 14.78 -16.03
CA HIS A 800 5.76 15.23 -15.61
C HIS A 800 5.68 16.47 -14.72
N CYS A 801 6.33 16.43 -13.56
CA CYS A 801 6.35 17.54 -12.60
C CYS A 801 7.78 18.04 -12.46
N TYR A 802 8.06 19.33 -12.65
CA TYR A 802 9.43 19.86 -12.48
C TYR A 802 9.98 19.68 -11.06
N LEU A 803 9.10 19.51 -10.07
CA LEU A 803 9.44 19.35 -8.66
C LEU A 803 9.57 17.86 -8.25
N SER A 804 9.54 16.94 -9.22
CA SER A 804 9.71 15.48 -9.04
C SER A 804 10.40 14.88 -10.28
N PHE A 805 11.40 14.01 -10.15
CA PHE A 805 11.95 13.30 -11.32
C PHE A 805 10.98 12.23 -11.90
N SER A 806 9.81 11.98 -11.29
CA SER A 806 8.79 11.01 -11.72
C SER A 806 7.40 11.64 -11.85
N LYS A 807 6.42 10.89 -12.38
CA LYS A 807 5.04 11.38 -12.47
C LYS A 807 4.43 11.51 -11.09
N ASP A 808 4.18 12.73 -10.63
CA ASP A 808 3.70 13.02 -9.27
C ASP A 808 2.39 13.82 -9.28
N ARG A 809 1.35 13.28 -8.65
CA ARG A 809 0.05 13.96 -8.53
C ARG A 809 0.07 15.14 -7.57
N HIS A 810 1.05 15.22 -6.67
CA HIS A 810 1.16 16.23 -5.61
C HIS A 810 2.13 17.38 -5.96
N CYS A 811 2.30 17.64 -7.27
CA CYS A 811 3.36 18.50 -7.81
C CYS A 811 3.51 19.87 -7.13
N TYR A 812 2.42 20.62 -6.91
CA TYR A 812 2.51 21.97 -6.34
C TYR A 812 2.71 21.93 -4.82
N SER A 813 2.05 20.99 -4.14
CA SER A 813 1.97 20.91 -2.68
C SER A 813 3.33 20.92 -1.97
N ARG A 814 4.35 20.27 -2.56
CA ARG A 814 5.71 20.18 -2.00
C ARG A 814 6.40 21.54 -1.87
N MET A 815 6.29 22.38 -2.90
CA MET A 815 6.80 23.75 -2.85
C MET A 815 5.95 24.63 -1.93
N LEU A 816 4.62 24.47 -2.00
CA LEU A 816 3.69 25.26 -1.20
C LEU A 816 3.84 25.00 0.31
N GLU A 817 4.34 23.82 0.71
CA GLU A 817 4.73 23.48 2.09
C GLU A 817 5.60 24.56 2.75
N LEU A 818 6.56 25.10 2.00
CA LEU A 818 7.57 26.03 2.53
C LEU A 818 7.23 27.52 2.31
N LEU A 819 6.18 27.81 1.53
CA LEU A 819 5.85 29.16 1.07
C LEU A 819 5.56 30.14 2.23
N VAL A 820 4.93 29.66 3.31
CA VAL A 820 4.59 30.48 4.49
C VAL A 820 5.82 31.05 5.18
N ASN A 821 6.94 30.32 5.17
CA ASN A 821 8.20 30.78 5.78
C ASN A 821 8.75 32.00 5.05
N VAL A 822 8.77 31.95 3.71
CA VAL A 822 9.23 33.05 2.86
C VAL A 822 8.37 34.29 3.08
N TRP A 823 7.04 34.11 3.05
CA TRP A 823 6.10 35.21 3.28
C TRP A 823 6.26 35.80 4.69
N ALA A 824 6.25 34.99 5.75
CA ALA A 824 6.32 35.47 7.13
C ALA A 824 7.65 36.19 7.43
N TYR A 825 8.77 35.65 6.91
CA TYR A 825 10.08 36.28 7.10
C TYR A 825 10.16 37.65 6.41
N HIS A 826 9.72 37.76 5.16
CA HIS A 826 9.87 38.98 4.37
C HIS A 826 8.75 40.02 4.56
N SER A 827 7.58 39.63 5.05
CA SER A 827 6.51 40.53 5.51
C SER A 827 6.72 41.02 6.95
N ALA A 828 7.86 40.68 7.57
CA ALA A 828 8.27 41.11 8.90
C ALA A 828 7.39 40.59 10.06
N ARG A 829 6.78 39.41 9.91
CA ARG A 829 6.07 38.73 11.01
C ARG A 829 7.07 38.12 11.99
N ARG A 830 6.73 38.13 13.29
CA ARG A 830 7.52 37.38 14.27
C ARG A 830 7.31 35.88 14.02
N MET A 831 8.35 35.09 14.23
CA MET A 831 8.28 33.64 14.05
C MET A 831 8.61 32.99 15.37
N VAL A 832 7.65 32.28 15.94
CA VAL A 832 7.73 31.74 17.29
C VAL A 832 7.52 30.24 17.23
N TYR A 833 8.57 29.50 17.54
CA TYR A 833 8.48 28.07 17.73
C TYR A 833 7.78 27.76 19.05
N VAL A 834 6.87 26.79 19.02
CA VAL A 834 6.19 26.23 20.18
C VAL A 834 6.63 24.77 20.30
N ASN A 835 7.24 24.40 21.41
CA ASN A 835 7.56 23.00 21.68
C ASN A 835 6.24 22.21 21.84
N PRO A 836 5.99 21.18 21.02
CA PRO A 836 4.69 20.50 20.99
C PRO A 836 4.39 19.73 22.28
N GLU A 837 5.39 19.29 23.03
CA GLU A 837 5.19 18.53 24.27
C GLU A 837 5.02 19.46 25.48
N THR A 838 5.91 20.44 25.62
CA THR A 838 6.03 21.28 26.83
C THR A 838 5.33 22.63 26.72
N GLY A 839 5.05 23.10 25.51
CA GLY A 839 4.51 24.45 25.26
C GLY A 839 5.51 25.60 25.39
N VAL A 840 6.80 25.30 25.61
CA VAL A 840 7.85 26.33 25.69
C VAL A 840 7.98 27.05 24.34
N MET A 841 8.03 28.39 24.39
CA MET A 841 8.06 29.22 23.19
C MET A 841 9.39 29.92 23.00
N GLN A 842 9.92 29.88 21.78
CA GLN A 842 11.18 30.54 21.40
C GLN A 842 10.99 31.34 20.11
N GLU A 843 11.35 32.63 20.13
CA GLU A 843 11.35 33.46 18.92
C GLU A 843 12.59 33.15 18.08
N TYR A 844 12.38 32.77 16.83
CA TYR A 844 13.44 32.54 15.84
C TYR A 844 13.54 33.69 14.85
N HIS A 845 14.75 33.84 14.31
CA HIS A 845 15.11 34.89 13.36
C HIS A 845 14.69 36.27 13.89
N THR A 846 15.24 36.77 14.99
CA THR A 846 14.65 37.98 15.62
C THR A 846 14.67 39.21 14.70
N PHE A 847 13.66 40.08 14.84
CA PHE A 847 13.46 41.24 13.96
C PHE A 847 14.70 42.13 13.80
N LYS A 848 15.50 42.31 14.86
CA LYS A 848 16.73 43.12 14.84
C LYS A 848 17.74 42.64 13.80
N HIS A 849 17.87 41.33 13.61
CA HIS A 849 18.83 40.73 12.67
C HIS A 849 18.32 40.71 11.22
N ARG A 850 17.02 40.94 10.99
CA ARG A 850 16.38 40.96 9.66
C ARG A 850 16.44 42.32 8.97
N ARG A 851 16.66 43.41 9.70
CA ARG A 851 16.61 44.78 9.17
C ARG A 851 17.59 44.95 8.01
N GLY A 852 17.11 45.47 6.88
CA GLY A 852 17.90 45.67 5.65
C GLY A 852 18.10 44.42 4.79
N LYS A 853 17.72 43.23 5.27
CA LYS A 853 17.81 41.96 4.51
C LYS A 853 16.45 41.51 3.96
N MET A 854 15.34 41.99 4.54
CA MET A 854 13.99 41.61 4.13
C MET A 854 13.54 42.27 2.82
N TRP A 855 12.81 41.52 2.01
CA TRP A 855 12.19 41.96 0.76
C TRP A 855 10.82 42.61 1.00
N VAL A 856 10.72 43.49 2.01
CA VAL A 856 9.43 44.04 2.50
C VAL A 856 8.59 44.67 1.39
N LYS A 857 9.21 45.34 0.41
CA LYS A 857 8.51 45.97 -0.71
C LYS A 857 7.67 45.00 -1.53
N TRP A 858 8.14 43.77 -1.71
CA TRP A 858 7.44 42.77 -2.51
C TRP A 858 6.26 42.14 -1.75
N PHE A 859 6.40 41.99 -0.43
CA PHE A 859 5.40 41.34 0.45
C PHE A 859 4.54 42.34 1.23
N ALA A 860 4.60 43.62 0.91
CA ALA A 860 3.80 44.64 1.56
C ALA A 860 2.32 44.49 1.19
N PHE A 861 1.42 44.62 2.17
CA PHE A 861 -0.03 44.51 1.96
C PHE A 861 -0.52 45.40 0.81
N ASN A 862 -0.11 46.67 0.76
CA ASN A 862 -0.55 47.61 -0.27
C ASN A 862 -0.13 47.15 -1.68
N THR A 863 1.06 46.56 -1.82
CA THR A 863 1.57 46.04 -3.10
C THR A 863 0.78 44.82 -3.54
N LEU A 864 0.59 43.86 -2.62
CA LEU A 864 -0.20 42.66 -2.90
C LEU A 864 -1.65 43.00 -3.24
N LYS A 865 -2.24 43.96 -2.51
CA LYS A 865 -3.62 44.39 -2.69
C LYS A 865 -3.81 45.07 -4.06
N ALA A 866 -2.89 45.94 -4.47
CA ALA A 866 -2.95 46.57 -5.78
C ALA A 866 -2.88 45.54 -6.92
N MET A 867 -1.92 44.60 -6.85
CA MET A 867 -1.81 43.53 -7.86
C MET A 867 -3.06 42.65 -7.93
N ASP A 868 -3.65 42.35 -6.77
CA ASP A 868 -4.87 41.54 -6.68
C ASP A 868 -6.10 42.28 -7.26
N GLU A 869 -6.16 43.60 -7.12
CA GLU A 869 -7.18 44.44 -7.75
C GLU A 869 -6.97 44.56 -9.27
N ASP A 870 -5.72 44.70 -9.74
CA ASP A 870 -5.38 44.73 -11.16
C ASP A 870 -5.81 43.44 -11.87
N LEU A 871 -5.55 42.27 -11.26
CA LEU A 871 -6.02 40.98 -11.77
C LEU A 871 -7.56 40.90 -11.81
N ALA A 872 -8.23 41.55 -10.86
CA ALA A 872 -9.69 41.59 -10.79
C ALA A 872 -10.31 42.45 -11.88
N GLU A 873 -9.69 43.57 -12.19
CA GLU A 873 -10.08 44.43 -13.31
C GLU A 873 -9.87 43.72 -14.66
N GLU A 874 -8.76 42.98 -14.82
CA GLU A 874 -8.48 42.22 -16.05
C GLU A 874 -9.47 41.05 -16.25
N ALA A 875 -9.80 40.30 -15.19
CA ALA A 875 -10.81 39.24 -15.26
C ALA A 875 -12.20 39.77 -15.62
N ASP A 876 -12.49 41.03 -15.27
CA ASP A 876 -13.76 41.70 -15.52
C ASP A 876 -13.90 42.27 -16.95
N SER A 877 -12.81 42.33 -17.72
CA SER A 877 -12.70 43.00 -19.03
C SER A 877 -12.80 42.07 -20.26
N ASP A 878 -13.31 40.85 -20.07
CA ASP A 878 -13.58 39.80 -21.07
C ASP A 878 -12.34 39.07 -21.67
N HIS A 879 -12.11 37.86 -21.13
CA HIS A 879 -11.31 36.70 -21.56
C HIS A 879 -9.79 36.87 -21.79
N PRO A 880 -8.95 36.47 -20.82
CA PRO A 880 -7.55 36.19 -21.12
C PRO A 880 -7.43 35.03 -22.10
N LYS A 881 -6.69 35.21 -23.21
CA LYS A 881 -6.27 34.13 -24.13
C LYS A 881 -5.29 33.13 -23.49
N LYS A 882 -4.94 33.35 -22.22
CA LYS A 882 -3.92 32.62 -21.47
C LYS A 882 -4.59 31.83 -20.37
N ARG A 883 -3.93 30.72 -19.98
CA ARG A 883 -4.33 29.95 -18.81
C ARG A 883 -4.37 30.83 -17.57
N TRP A 884 -5.45 30.75 -16.82
CA TRP A 884 -5.73 31.59 -15.67
C TRP A 884 -6.52 30.78 -14.64
N LEU A 885 -5.90 30.54 -13.48
CA LEU A 885 -6.46 29.75 -12.37
C LEU A 885 -7.13 30.64 -11.33
N TRP A 886 -6.57 31.82 -11.09
CA TRP A 886 -7.27 32.93 -10.42
C TRP A 886 -8.53 33.32 -11.26
N PRO A 887 -9.64 33.82 -10.72
CA PRO A 887 -10.02 33.92 -9.31
C PRO A 887 -10.59 32.60 -8.74
N SER A 888 -10.49 31.46 -9.45
CA SER A 888 -11.08 30.19 -9.00
C SER A 888 -10.48 29.64 -7.70
N THR A 889 -9.40 30.26 -7.20
CA THR A 889 -8.75 30.00 -5.92
C THR A 889 -9.41 30.73 -4.73
N GLY A 890 -10.47 31.52 -4.93
CA GLY A 890 -11.36 32.01 -3.85
C GLY A 890 -11.86 33.46 -4.02
N GLU A 891 -12.59 33.92 -3.00
CA GLU A 891 -13.06 35.30 -2.74
C GLU A 891 -12.19 36.44 -3.27
N VAL A 892 -12.58 37.15 -4.35
CA VAL A 892 -11.95 38.42 -4.76
C VAL A 892 -12.86 39.59 -4.43
N VAL A 893 -12.39 40.50 -3.59
CA VAL A 893 -13.12 41.71 -3.20
C VAL A 893 -12.39 42.94 -3.73
N TRP A 894 -12.99 43.61 -4.71
CA TRP A 894 -12.49 44.86 -5.29
C TRP A 894 -13.62 45.85 -5.63
N GLN A 895 -13.26 47.10 -5.84
CA GLN A 895 -14.21 48.21 -5.99
C GLN A 895 -15.19 48.02 -7.15
N GLY A 896 -14.75 47.47 -8.29
CA GLY A 896 -15.61 47.23 -9.45
C GLY A 896 -16.67 46.15 -9.22
N VAL A 897 -16.38 45.10 -8.43
CA VAL A 897 -17.40 44.15 -7.97
C VAL A 897 -18.46 44.86 -7.12
N LEU A 898 -18.04 45.71 -6.18
CA LEU A 898 -18.96 46.49 -5.33
C LEU A 898 -19.80 47.47 -6.15
N ASP A 899 -19.21 48.13 -7.15
CA ASP A 899 -19.91 49.09 -8.00
C ASP A 899 -20.86 48.40 -9.00
N ARG A 900 -20.51 47.19 -9.49
CA ARG A 900 -21.44 46.33 -10.23
C ARG A 900 -22.61 45.91 -9.37
N GLU A 901 -22.38 45.44 -8.15
CA GLU A 901 -23.46 45.07 -7.23
C GLU A 901 -24.40 46.25 -6.95
N LYS A 902 -23.86 47.46 -6.74
CA LYS A 902 -24.65 48.70 -6.63
C LYS A 902 -25.43 49.02 -7.90
N THR A 903 -24.83 48.83 -9.07
CA THR A 903 -25.45 49.10 -10.38
C THR A 903 -26.59 48.12 -10.66
N TYR A 904 -26.37 46.82 -10.41
CA TYR A 904 -27.40 45.79 -10.48
C TYR A 904 -28.54 46.04 -9.48
N ALA A 905 -28.23 46.47 -8.26
CA ALA A 905 -29.25 46.86 -7.27
C ALA A 905 -30.08 48.07 -7.75
N THR A 906 -29.42 49.04 -8.39
CA THR A 906 -30.08 50.24 -8.94
C THR A 906 -30.95 49.91 -10.15
N ASP A 907 -30.50 49.03 -11.03
CA ASP A 907 -31.27 48.56 -12.18
C ASP A 907 -32.44 47.67 -11.78
N ARG A 908 -32.29 46.82 -10.76
CA ARG A 908 -33.41 46.08 -10.16
C ARG A 908 -34.45 47.02 -9.56
N LYS A 909 -34.03 48.08 -8.85
CA LYS A 909 -34.94 49.13 -8.37
C LYS A 909 -35.67 49.84 -9.52
N ARG A 910 -34.96 50.21 -10.60
CA ARG A 910 -35.56 50.81 -11.80
C ARG A 910 -36.56 49.88 -12.50
N LYS A 911 -36.24 48.60 -12.66
CA LYS A 911 -37.14 47.58 -13.24
C LYS A 911 -38.37 47.35 -12.35
N GLY A 912 -38.20 47.32 -11.03
CA GLY A 912 -39.30 47.27 -10.06
C GLY A 912 -40.22 48.48 -10.13
N SER A 913 -39.68 49.69 -10.20
CA SER A 913 -40.47 50.92 -10.36
C SER A 913 -41.17 51.02 -11.72
N LYS A 914 -40.57 50.50 -12.81
CA LYS A 914 -41.24 50.39 -14.12
C LYS A 914 -42.41 49.40 -14.08
N LYS A 915 -42.25 48.22 -13.46
CA LYS A 915 -43.35 47.26 -13.25
C LYS A 915 -44.49 47.86 -12.41
N ALA A 916 -44.17 48.61 -11.35
CA ALA A 916 -45.16 49.29 -10.51
C ALA A 916 -45.90 50.44 -11.24
N ARG A 917 -45.26 51.11 -12.21
CA ARG A 917 -45.89 52.15 -13.04
C ARG A 917 -46.81 51.56 -14.12
N ILE A 918 -46.47 50.40 -14.66
CA ILE A 918 -47.29 49.68 -15.64
C ILE A 918 -48.55 49.12 -14.97
N ASN A 919 -48.44 48.56 -13.75
CA ASN A 919 -49.59 48.08 -12.98
C ASN A 919 -50.51 49.19 -12.41
N LYS A 920 -50.12 50.48 -12.48
CA LYS A 920 -50.96 51.62 -12.08
C LYS A 920 -51.68 52.30 -13.26
N ARG A 921 -51.43 51.86 -14.50
CA ARG A 921 -52.06 52.36 -15.73
C ARG A 921 -52.87 51.28 -16.47
N GLY A 922 -53.00 50.09 -15.88
CA GLY A 922 -53.84 49.00 -16.37
C GLY A 922 -55.16 48.96 -15.64
#